data_AF-A0A7S8E6N8-F1
#
_entry.id   AF-A0A7S8E6N8-F1
#
_cell.length_a   1.000
_cell.length_b   1.000
_cell.length_c   1.000
_cell.angle_alpha   90.00
_cell.angle_beta   90.00
_cell.angle_gamma   90.00
#
_symmetry.space_group_name_H-M   'P 1'
#
loop_
_entity.id
_entity.type
_entity.pdbx_description
1 polymer ?
#
loop_
_entity_poly.entity_id
_entity_poly.type
_entity_poly.pdbx_seq_one_letter_code
_entity_poly.pdbx_strand_id
1 'polypeptide(L)'
;MQRRSTLFAMLILLALFVVSITPIAAQEAEAFPVTIEHKFGSTTITEAPQRVVAIGYTEQDYLLALGVTPVAVRYWYGDEENAIFPWATDYVEGEPPVVLNMTFGSLDYEEILSLQPDLISAVTAGISQEEYDLLSEIAPTIAQTDEYIDFGMPWQETMRIIGEAVGQPEEATAIVEEVENLFEEARAENPEFEGKTVAVAYFLEGAYGFYTAQDSRGRFFTELGFDMPEELLDVAGESFYAQISAEQVGLLDQDLIAVLNLQFIEGGQEALEADPLFGQLDAVQEDRIVYLEEQAENALGFSSPLSLAYALDAVLPQLEAIFGDASEDEATDEATDSETVSVTCEEGFRLFEHPYLGTDPVCIPDEPERIAILDLAPLEVALTQGIEPVAMFGYGRDLIARSNPDITVDVMGLTAETADVGNASAVNFEALLESDPDLIITTPFAISQVDISTFEEIAPTVIFEAPLEVGEYRSSIEFMSAVLNTPDLGETLLTQLDERLAAFQEALGDGEEPTEISLVRLRDAIVLWTAGSFSDHLIHEAGLVRPEQQREYDLDFVAENSGRVGFEISEENLPLIDGDNIIVWTAAQSADVEEEARQLLPTLQEDPLWNTLEGVQNDHLFIVGSHWQGFGIFEAQAALDDLFRYVAGVDPQEVAPNPFLSE
;
A
#
# COMPACT_ATOMS: atom_id res chain seq x y z
N MET A 1 -28.02 -32.62 -13.35
CA MET A 1 -29.18 -32.98 -12.48
C MET A 1 -28.74 -34.10 -11.53
N GLN A 2 -28.52 -33.75 -10.25
CA GLN A 2 -28.35 -34.61 -9.06
C GLN A 2 -27.27 -35.72 -9.08
N ARG A 3 -26.08 -35.37 -8.57
CA ARG A 3 -25.37 -35.99 -7.43
C ARG A 3 -23.86 -35.79 -7.58
N ARG A 4 -23.30 -34.89 -6.78
CA ARG A 4 -21.99 -34.98 -6.08
C ARG A 4 -21.66 -33.57 -5.59
N SER A 5 -22.32 -33.22 -4.50
CA SER A 5 -21.91 -32.15 -3.60
C SER A 5 -21.21 -32.84 -2.42
N THR A 6 -20.39 -32.09 -1.68
CA THR A 6 -19.71 -32.40 -0.41
C THR A 6 -18.52 -33.36 -0.46
N LEU A 7 -17.31 -32.79 -0.39
CA LEU A 7 -16.17 -33.28 0.41
C LEU A 7 -15.00 -32.27 0.36
N PHE A 8 -15.12 -31.18 1.12
CA PHE A 8 -14.02 -30.67 1.95
C PHE A 8 -14.73 -30.05 3.16
N ALA A 9 -15.06 -30.94 4.08
CA ALA A 9 -15.73 -30.62 5.32
C ALA A 9 -14.67 -30.78 6.41
N MET A 10 -14.25 -29.64 6.97
CA MET A 10 -14.03 -29.42 8.39
C MET A 10 -13.74 -30.71 9.17
N LEU A 11 -12.48 -31.15 9.14
CA LEU A 11 -12.03 -32.32 9.89
C LEU A 11 -11.55 -31.87 11.28
N ILE A 12 -12.47 -31.35 12.08
CA ILE A 12 -12.29 -31.23 13.53
C ILE A 12 -12.19 -32.65 14.08
N LEU A 13 -10.97 -33.08 14.37
CA LEU A 13 -10.68 -34.36 14.98
C LEU A 13 -11.08 -34.28 16.46
N LEU A 14 -12.32 -34.68 16.74
CA LEU A 14 -12.89 -34.71 18.09
C LEU A 14 -12.20 -35.79 18.93
N ALA A 15 -11.03 -35.47 19.47
CA ALA A 15 -10.35 -36.26 20.49
C ALA A 15 -11.20 -36.23 21.77
N LEU A 16 -11.71 -37.39 22.14
CA LEU A 16 -12.48 -37.61 23.36
C LEU A 16 -11.55 -37.49 24.58
N PHE A 17 -11.19 -36.27 24.96
CA PHE A 17 -10.56 -35.97 26.24
C PHE A 17 -11.60 -36.14 27.35
N VAL A 18 -11.36 -37.07 28.26
CA VAL A 18 -12.05 -37.10 29.55
C VAL A 18 -11.57 -35.87 30.32
N VAL A 19 -12.27 -34.75 30.16
CA VAL A 19 -12.03 -33.52 30.92
C VAL A 19 -12.27 -33.83 32.40
N SER A 20 -11.16 -34.03 33.13
CA SER A 20 -11.18 -33.81 34.57
C SER A 20 -11.34 -32.31 34.75
N ILE A 21 -12.50 -31.87 35.25
CA ILE A 21 -12.77 -30.46 35.52
C ILE A 21 -11.87 -30.03 36.68
N THR A 22 -10.69 -29.54 36.33
CA THR A 22 -9.82 -28.78 37.23
C THR A 22 -10.34 -27.33 37.21
N PRO A 23 -10.59 -26.69 38.36
CA PRO A 23 -11.07 -25.31 38.37
C PRO A 23 -10.02 -24.36 37.82
N ILE A 24 -10.41 -23.45 36.91
CA ILE A 24 -9.59 -22.41 36.24
C ILE A 24 -8.64 -21.66 37.21
N ALA A 25 -9.09 -21.36 38.42
CA ALA A 25 -8.28 -20.71 39.46
C ALA A 25 -7.07 -21.53 39.98
N ALA A 26 -6.97 -22.83 39.65
CA ALA A 26 -5.84 -23.68 39.99
C ALA A 26 -4.74 -23.68 38.91
N GLN A 27 -5.08 -23.31 37.67
CA GLN A 27 -4.14 -23.20 36.54
C GLN A 27 -3.36 -21.87 36.60
N GLU A 28 -4.05 -20.77 36.94
CA GLU A 28 -3.43 -19.45 37.19
C GLU A 28 -2.36 -19.46 38.30
N ALA A 29 -2.53 -20.31 39.32
CA ALA A 29 -1.63 -20.37 40.48
C ALA A 29 -0.33 -21.18 40.23
N GLU A 30 -0.26 -21.94 39.13
CA GLU A 30 0.94 -22.69 38.72
C GLU A 30 1.71 -21.99 37.58
N ALA A 31 1.07 -21.11 36.80
CA ALA A 31 1.69 -20.38 35.69
C ALA A 31 2.44 -19.09 36.11
N PHE A 32 2.09 -18.46 37.23
CA PHE A 32 2.69 -17.21 37.70
C PHE A 32 3.23 -17.29 39.14
N PRO A 33 4.26 -16.51 39.52
CA PRO A 33 5.00 -15.57 38.67
C PRO A 33 5.88 -16.30 37.66
N VAL A 34 6.03 -15.69 36.47
CA VAL A 34 6.92 -16.16 35.41
C VAL A 34 7.94 -15.09 35.07
N THR A 35 9.13 -15.51 34.67
CA THR A 35 10.22 -14.61 34.30
C THR A 35 10.64 -14.93 32.88
N ILE A 36 10.43 -13.97 31.98
CA ILE A 36 10.80 -14.06 30.57
C ILE A 36 12.18 -13.44 30.41
N GLU A 37 13.12 -14.21 29.87
CA GLU A 37 14.46 -13.72 29.50
C GLU A 37 14.43 -13.21 28.05
N HIS A 38 15.08 -12.07 27.80
CA HIS A 38 15.12 -11.41 26.49
C HIS A 38 16.39 -10.56 26.35
N LYS A 39 16.66 -9.97 25.17
CA LYS A 39 17.94 -9.30 24.87
C LYS A 39 18.31 -8.14 25.82
N PHE A 40 17.33 -7.58 26.53
CA PHE A 40 17.51 -6.50 27.52
C PHE A 40 17.63 -6.96 28.98
N GLY A 41 17.64 -8.27 29.24
CA GLY A 41 17.65 -8.85 30.58
C GLY A 41 16.45 -9.76 30.81
N SER A 42 15.63 -9.44 31.81
CA SER A 42 14.49 -10.30 32.18
C SER A 42 13.31 -9.48 32.69
N THR A 43 12.09 -9.86 32.30
CA THR A 43 10.85 -9.28 32.80
C THR A 43 10.09 -10.31 33.63
N THR A 44 9.70 -9.93 34.85
CA THR A 44 8.89 -10.79 35.73
C THR A 44 7.42 -10.35 35.67
N ILE A 45 6.55 -11.26 35.26
CA ILE A 45 5.10 -11.08 35.23
C ILE A 45 4.54 -11.84 36.44
N THR A 46 3.85 -11.12 37.33
CA THR A 46 3.47 -11.66 38.65
C THR A 46 2.12 -12.34 38.67
N GLU A 47 1.22 -11.98 37.74
CA GLU A 47 -0.16 -12.46 37.63
C GLU A 47 -0.54 -12.50 36.14
N ALA A 48 -1.58 -13.25 35.79
CA ALA A 48 -2.05 -13.34 34.41
C ALA A 48 -2.47 -11.96 33.88
N PRO A 49 -1.90 -11.49 32.76
CA PRO A 49 -2.22 -10.17 32.23
C PRO A 49 -3.68 -10.13 31.75
N GLN A 50 -4.34 -9.01 31.96
CA GLN A 50 -5.73 -8.75 31.54
C GLN A 50 -5.81 -7.61 30.52
N ARG A 51 -4.73 -6.83 30.36
CA ARG A 51 -4.63 -5.66 29.50
C ARG A 51 -3.30 -5.68 28.78
N VAL A 52 -3.23 -6.49 27.73
CA VAL A 52 -2.05 -6.62 26.89
C VAL A 52 -2.07 -5.56 25.80
N VAL A 53 -1.01 -4.76 25.70
CA VAL A 53 -0.75 -3.90 24.54
C VAL A 53 0.31 -4.58 23.67
N ALA A 54 -0.01 -4.80 22.40
CA ALA A 54 0.89 -5.41 21.42
C ALA A 54 1.51 -4.30 20.56
N ILE A 55 2.82 -4.08 20.70
CA ILE A 55 3.55 -3.07 19.92
C ILE A 55 4.50 -3.68 18.87
N GLY A 56 4.62 -5.00 18.82
CA GLY A 56 5.21 -5.67 17.66
C GLY A 56 4.28 -5.63 16.46
N TYR A 57 4.84 -5.73 15.25
CA TYR A 57 4.09 -5.56 13.99
C TYR A 57 3.10 -6.70 13.68
N THR A 58 3.29 -7.87 14.30
CA THR A 58 2.53 -9.11 13.99
C THR A 58 1.97 -9.82 15.22
N GLU A 59 2.16 -9.25 16.42
CA GLU A 59 1.91 -9.93 17.70
C GLU A 59 0.43 -10.15 18.02
N GLN A 60 -0.44 -9.34 17.42
CA GLN A 60 -1.88 -9.47 17.55
C GLN A 60 -2.33 -10.88 17.18
N ASP A 61 -1.76 -11.50 16.14
CA ASP A 61 -2.15 -12.85 15.73
C ASP A 61 -1.77 -13.91 16.76
N TYR A 62 -0.62 -13.78 17.43
CA TYR A 62 -0.17 -14.72 18.45
C TYR A 62 -1.03 -14.63 19.71
N LEU A 63 -1.42 -13.41 20.10
CA LEU A 63 -2.32 -13.19 21.22
C LEU A 63 -3.72 -13.71 20.90
N LEU A 64 -4.24 -13.43 19.71
CA LEU A 64 -5.54 -13.90 19.26
C LEU A 64 -5.59 -15.44 19.13
N ALA A 65 -4.52 -16.08 18.68
CA ALA A 65 -4.40 -17.54 18.66
C ALA A 65 -4.53 -18.17 20.07
N LEU A 66 -4.10 -17.45 21.11
CA LEU A 66 -4.26 -17.85 22.52
C LEU A 66 -5.59 -17.43 23.14
N GLY A 67 -6.51 -16.88 22.35
CA GLY A 67 -7.77 -16.33 22.83
C GLY A 67 -7.60 -15.06 23.69
N VAL A 68 -6.49 -14.34 23.52
CA VAL A 68 -6.23 -13.06 24.19
C VAL A 68 -6.43 -11.93 23.19
N THR A 69 -7.52 -11.18 23.34
CA THR A 69 -7.71 -9.94 22.57
C THR A 69 -6.93 -8.79 23.22
N PRO A 70 -5.91 -8.23 22.55
CA PRO A 70 -5.15 -7.10 23.09
C PRO A 70 -6.04 -5.87 23.23
N VAL A 71 -5.72 -4.98 24.17
CA VAL A 71 -6.45 -3.71 24.31
C VAL A 71 -6.01 -2.68 23.28
N ALA A 72 -4.80 -2.85 22.72
CA ALA A 72 -4.30 -2.07 21.62
C ALA A 72 -3.24 -2.84 20.83
N VAL A 73 -3.16 -2.53 19.54
CA VAL A 73 -2.25 -3.14 18.57
C VAL A 73 -1.52 -2.05 17.80
N ARG A 74 -0.26 -2.29 17.43
CA ARG A 74 0.47 -1.40 16.52
C ARG A 74 -0.05 -1.58 15.10
N TYR A 75 -0.35 -0.47 14.43
CA TYR A 75 -0.61 -0.48 13.00
C TYR A 75 0.69 -0.77 12.22
N TRP A 76 0.60 -1.65 11.23
CA TRP A 76 1.68 -1.88 10.26
C TRP A 76 1.25 -1.42 8.87
N TYR A 77 0.29 -2.14 8.29
CA TYR A 77 -0.41 -1.84 7.03
C TYR A 77 -1.73 -2.63 7.03
N GLY A 78 -2.58 -2.43 6.01
CA GLY A 78 -3.84 -3.15 5.87
C GLY A 78 -5.01 -2.42 6.54
N ASP A 79 -5.80 -3.13 7.34
CA ASP A 79 -6.98 -2.56 8.00
C ASP A 79 -6.59 -1.50 9.06
N GLU A 80 -6.88 -0.23 8.78
CA GLU A 80 -6.63 0.89 9.70
C GLU A 80 -7.62 0.97 10.87
N GLU A 81 -8.76 0.27 10.82
CA GLU A 81 -9.79 0.32 11.87
C GLU A 81 -9.38 -0.50 13.10
N ASN A 82 -8.79 -1.68 12.90
CA ASN A 82 -8.42 -2.58 13.99
C ASN A 82 -7.05 -3.29 13.83
N ALA A 83 -6.37 -3.14 12.69
CA ALA A 83 -5.11 -3.82 12.34
C ALA A 83 -5.14 -5.37 12.46
N ILE A 84 -6.32 -5.96 12.25
CA ILE A 84 -6.60 -7.40 12.24
C ILE A 84 -6.92 -7.83 10.81
N PHE A 85 -6.14 -8.79 10.29
CA PHE A 85 -6.33 -9.32 8.94
C PHE A 85 -7.46 -10.38 8.89
N PRO A 86 -7.98 -10.72 7.69
CA PRO A 86 -9.15 -11.60 7.55
C PRO A 86 -9.02 -12.97 8.24
N TRP A 87 -7.81 -13.54 8.30
CA TRP A 87 -7.56 -14.82 8.97
C TRP A 87 -7.67 -14.75 10.50
N ALA A 88 -7.56 -13.55 11.09
CA ALA A 88 -7.56 -13.34 12.53
C ALA A 88 -8.88 -12.73 13.06
N THR A 89 -9.77 -12.25 12.18
CA THR A 89 -11.04 -11.58 12.57
C THR A 89 -11.92 -12.44 13.48
N ASP A 90 -12.05 -13.74 13.18
CA ASP A 90 -12.90 -14.66 13.95
C ASP A 90 -12.35 -14.99 15.36
N TYR A 91 -11.10 -14.62 15.65
CA TYR A 91 -10.44 -14.83 16.94
C TYR A 91 -10.59 -13.63 17.89
N VAL A 92 -11.14 -12.51 17.41
CA VAL A 92 -11.36 -11.31 18.23
C VAL A 92 -12.57 -11.54 19.15
N GLU A 93 -12.32 -11.61 20.46
CA GLU A 93 -13.34 -11.72 21.48
C GLU A 93 -13.55 -10.39 22.22
N GLY A 94 -14.79 -9.89 22.19
CA GLY A 94 -15.15 -8.68 22.93
C GLY A 94 -15.01 -7.40 22.11
N GLU A 95 -14.41 -6.37 22.69
CA GLU A 95 -14.21 -5.09 22.01
C GLU A 95 -12.94 -5.17 21.13
N PRO A 96 -12.97 -4.61 19.91
CA PRO A 96 -11.79 -4.57 19.06
C PRO A 96 -10.66 -3.74 19.72
N PRO A 97 -9.39 -4.05 19.41
CA PRO A 97 -8.26 -3.31 19.96
C PRO A 97 -8.25 -1.86 19.45
N VAL A 98 -7.68 -0.96 20.25
CA VAL A 98 -7.29 0.37 19.77
C VAL A 98 -6.10 0.24 18.82
N VAL A 99 -6.15 0.90 17.68
CA VAL A 99 -5.04 0.95 16.73
C VAL A 99 -4.08 2.07 17.10
N LEU A 100 -2.85 1.69 17.45
CA LEU A 100 -1.74 2.61 17.67
C LEU A 100 -1.07 2.91 16.33
N ASN A 101 -1.45 4.02 15.70
CA ASN A 101 -0.85 4.47 14.45
C ASN A 101 0.40 5.32 14.74
N MET A 102 1.53 4.62 14.87
CA MET A 102 2.82 5.22 15.22
C MET A 102 3.74 5.16 13.99
N THR A 103 4.44 6.27 13.70
CA THR A 103 5.47 6.29 12.64
C THR A 103 6.49 5.17 12.87
N PHE A 104 6.98 4.56 11.78
CA PHE A 104 8.02 3.53 11.86
C PHE A 104 9.20 4.00 12.74
N GLY A 105 9.67 3.13 13.63
CA GLY A 105 10.76 3.48 14.56
C GLY A 105 10.41 4.48 15.67
N SER A 106 9.15 4.89 15.81
CA SER A 106 8.66 5.73 16.92
C SER A 106 7.63 5.00 17.78
N LEU A 107 7.51 5.43 19.04
CA LEU A 107 6.53 4.90 20.02
C LEU A 107 5.79 6.05 20.71
N ASP A 108 4.47 5.98 20.78
CA ASP A 108 3.65 6.90 21.58
C ASP A 108 3.50 6.40 23.02
N TYR A 109 4.46 6.77 23.87
CA TYR A 109 4.45 6.39 25.28
C TYR A 109 3.26 6.96 26.06
N GLU A 110 2.74 8.13 25.69
CA GLU A 110 1.61 8.74 26.39
C GLU A 110 0.33 7.97 26.10
N GLU A 111 0.12 7.56 24.85
CA GLU A 111 -1.00 6.73 24.43
C GLU A 111 -0.92 5.34 25.07
N ILE A 112 0.24 4.67 24.98
CA ILE A 112 0.47 3.37 25.63
C ILE A 112 0.21 3.43 27.14
N LEU A 113 0.70 4.48 27.82
CA LEU A 113 0.43 4.69 29.25
C LEU A 113 -1.07 4.93 29.53
N SER A 114 -1.77 5.66 28.66
CA SER A 114 -3.19 5.97 28.82
C SER A 114 -4.08 4.73 28.79
N LEU A 115 -3.64 3.69 28.06
CA LEU A 115 -4.31 2.39 27.95
C LEU A 115 -4.16 1.54 29.22
N GLN A 116 -3.31 1.94 30.16
CA GLN A 116 -3.09 1.24 31.44
C GLN A 116 -2.81 -0.26 31.23
N PRO A 117 -1.77 -0.64 30.45
CA PRO A 117 -1.41 -2.03 30.27
C PRO A 117 -0.94 -2.67 31.57
N ASP A 118 -1.15 -3.98 31.70
CA ASP A 118 -0.48 -4.81 32.69
C ASP A 118 0.58 -5.74 32.08
N LEU A 119 0.66 -5.77 30.74
CA LEU A 119 1.76 -6.33 29.94
C LEU A 119 1.90 -5.54 28.64
N ILE A 120 3.14 -5.24 28.24
CA ILE A 120 3.48 -4.75 26.91
C ILE A 120 4.26 -5.85 26.18
N SER A 121 3.75 -6.28 25.02
CA SER A 121 4.44 -7.20 24.13
C SER A 121 5.18 -6.42 23.05
N ALA A 122 6.49 -6.65 22.93
CA ALA A 122 7.39 -5.98 21.98
C ALA A 122 8.44 -6.95 21.39
N VAL A 123 8.09 -8.23 21.31
CA VAL A 123 8.84 -9.34 20.73
C VAL A 123 9.16 -9.10 19.25
N THR A 124 8.21 -8.63 18.43
CA THR A 124 8.44 -8.36 16.99
C THR A 124 8.56 -6.87 16.65
N ALA A 125 8.89 -6.04 17.64
CA ALA A 125 8.91 -4.58 17.51
C ALA A 125 10.29 -3.99 17.14
N GLY A 126 11.38 -4.75 17.30
CA GLY A 126 12.75 -4.28 17.01
C GLY A 126 13.20 -3.09 17.87
N ILE A 127 12.65 -2.96 19.09
CA ILE A 127 12.97 -1.84 19.99
C ILE A 127 14.46 -1.83 20.39
N SER A 128 14.92 -0.65 20.82
CA SER A 128 16.21 -0.36 21.45
C SER A 128 16.17 -0.50 22.97
N GLN A 129 17.34 -0.45 23.62
CA GLN A 129 17.44 -0.47 25.09
C GLN A 129 16.73 0.73 25.73
N GLU A 130 16.83 1.91 25.13
CA GLU A 130 16.20 3.14 25.66
C GLU A 130 14.68 3.03 25.61
N GLU A 131 14.14 2.53 24.49
CA GLU A 131 12.71 2.29 24.34
C GLU A 131 12.21 1.22 25.31
N TYR A 132 12.95 0.11 25.48
CA TYR A 132 12.64 -0.91 26.48
C TYR A 132 12.60 -0.34 27.90
N ASP A 133 13.58 0.47 28.28
CA ASP A 133 13.65 1.08 29.60
C ASP A 133 12.42 1.98 29.85
N LEU A 134 12.01 2.77 28.86
CA LEU A 134 10.82 3.63 28.93
C LEU A 134 9.51 2.84 29.00
N LEU A 135 9.34 1.81 28.17
CA LEU A 135 8.16 0.93 28.21
C LEU A 135 8.06 0.19 29.54
N SER A 136 9.21 -0.21 30.10
CA SER A 136 9.29 -0.87 31.42
C SER A 136 8.91 0.04 32.59
N GLU A 137 8.93 1.37 32.40
CA GLU A 137 8.35 2.31 33.39
C GLU A 137 6.81 2.31 33.36
N ILE A 138 6.20 1.91 32.25
CA ILE A 138 4.74 1.85 32.06
C ILE A 138 4.18 0.52 32.61
N ALA A 139 4.69 -0.61 32.13
CA ALA A 139 4.25 -1.96 32.51
C ALA A 139 5.37 -3.00 32.27
N PRO A 140 5.28 -4.21 32.85
CA PRO A 140 6.14 -5.32 32.45
C PRO A 140 6.19 -5.45 30.93
N THR A 141 7.40 -5.39 30.35
CA THR A 141 7.60 -5.37 28.89
C THR A 141 8.42 -6.59 28.49
N ILE A 142 7.91 -7.39 27.57
CA ILE A 142 8.64 -8.51 26.97
C ILE A 142 9.18 -8.11 25.60
N ALA A 143 10.34 -8.66 25.22
CA ALA A 143 11.00 -8.40 23.95
C ALA A 143 11.59 -9.71 23.40
N GLN A 144 12.12 -9.65 22.18
CA GLN A 144 12.88 -10.74 21.55
C GLN A 144 14.12 -11.15 22.36
N THR A 145 14.56 -12.38 22.15
CA THR A 145 15.83 -12.93 22.67
C THR A 145 17.02 -12.34 21.91
N ASP A 146 18.21 -12.52 22.47
CA ASP A 146 19.49 -12.14 21.86
C ASP A 146 20.03 -13.20 20.88
N GLU A 147 19.31 -14.32 20.70
CA GLU A 147 19.70 -15.41 19.79
C GLU A 147 19.43 -15.08 18.31
N TYR A 148 18.53 -14.15 18.04
CA TYR A 148 18.08 -13.77 16.70
C TYR A 148 18.30 -12.28 16.46
N ILE A 149 18.50 -11.91 15.20
CA ILE A 149 18.52 -10.50 14.78
C ILE A 149 17.15 -9.86 14.98
N ASP A 150 17.11 -8.53 15.04
CA ASP A 150 15.85 -7.77 15.09
C ASP A 150 14.95 -8.15 13.91
N PHE A 151 13.67 -8.35 14.20
CA PHE A 151 12.64 -8.85 13.26
C PHE A 151 12.85 -10.27 12.71
N GLY A 152 13.96 -10.94 13.02
CA GLY A 152 14.31 -12.26 12.48
C GLY A 152 13.95 -13.46 13.36
N MET A 153 13.26 -13.24 14.49
CA MET A 153 12.88 -14.33 15.39
C MET A 153 11.87 -15.28 14.71
N PRO A 154 12.08 -16.62 14.76
CA PRO A 154 11.10 -17.58 14.25
C PRO A 154 9.76 -17.50 15.00
N TRP A 155 8.66 -17.68 14.26
CA TRP A 155 7.31 -17.56 14.80
C TRP A 155 7.05 -18.54 15.95
N GLN A 156 7.69 -19.72 15.93
CA GLN A 156 7.58 -20.70 17.01
C GLN A 156 8.11 -20.15 18.33
N GLU A 157 9.24 -19.46 18.30
CA GLU A 157 9.84 -18.85 19.49
C GLU A 157 9.02 -17.64 19.95
N THR A 158 8.53 -16.82 19.02
CA THR A 158 7.59 -15.73 19.32
C THR A 158 6.34 -16.27 20.04
N MET A 159 5.74 -17.35 19.52
CA MET A 159 4.57 -18.01 20.09
C MET A 159 4.85 -18.53 21.51
N ARG A 160 6.00 -19.16 21.73
CA ARG A 160 6.38 -19.68 23.05
C ARG A 160 6.60 -18.58 24.08
N ILE A 161 7.30 -17.50 23.71
CA ILE A 161 7.55 -16.35 24.59
C ILE A 161 6.25 -15.66 24.97
N ILE A 162 5.39 -15.37 23.99
CA ILE A 162 4.09 -14.74 24.23
C ILE A 162 3.20 -15.67 25.07
N GLY A 163 3.17 -16.96 24.75
CA GLY A 163 2.44 -17.99 25.49
C GLY A 163 2.86 -18.08 26.96
N GLU A 164 4.16 -18.10 27.23
CA GLU A 164 4.68 -18.09 28.59
C GLU A 164 4.30 -16.80 29.32
N ALA A 165 4.39 -15.65 28.66
CA ALA A 165 4.07 -14.34 29.23
C ALA A 165 2.60 -14.18 29.60
N VAL A 166 1.68 -14.76 28.83
CA VAL A 166 0.23 -14.74 29.12
C VAL A 166 -0.24 -15.95 29.95
N GLY A 167 0.68 -16.82 30.37
CA GLY A 167 0.39 -17.96 31.25
C GLY A 167 -0.26 -19.15 30.58
N GLN A 168 -0.05 -19.30 29.27
CA GLN A 168 -0.56 -20.39 28.43
C GLN A 168 0.57 -21.15 27.68
N PRO A 169 1.66 -21.59 28.33
CA PRO A 169 2.78 -22.22 27.64
C PRO A 169 2.43 -23.58 27.00
N GLU A 170 1.51 -24.34 27.60
CA GLU A 170 1.05 -25.60 26.99
C GLU A 170 0.20 -25.37 25.74
N GLU A 171 -0.66 -24.35 25.74
CA GLU A 171 -1.49 -24.00 24.57
C GLU A 171 -0.60 -23.46 23.43
N ALA A 172 0.34 -22.58 23.76
CA ALA A 172 1.32 -22.09 22.80
C ALA A 172 2.14 -23.23 22.17
N THR A 173 2.53 -24.23 22.98
CA THR A 173 3.20 -25.42 22.45
C THR A 173 2.29 -26.22 21.52
N ALA A 174 1.02 -26.38 21.87
CA ALA A 174 0.05 -27.10 21.04
C ALA A 174 -0.20 -26.39 19.70
N ILE A 175 -0.33 -25.06 19.70
CA ILE A 175 -0.47 -24.24 18.47
C ILE A 175 0.77 -24.39 17.59
N VAL A 176 1.98 -24.37 18.18
CA VAL A 176 3.20 -24.60 17.42
C VAL A 176 3.20 -25.99 16.78
N GLU A 177 2.89 -27.03 17.55
CA GLU A 177 2.80 -28.40 17.04
C GLU A 177 1.73 -28.52 15.93
N GLU A 178 0.58 -27.84 16.05
CA GLU A 178 -0.48 -27.85 15.05
C GLU A 178 -0.01 -27.28 13.71
N VAL A 179 0.58 -26.08 13.72
CA VAL A 179 1.07 -25.46 12.48
C VAL A 179 2.26 -26.23 11.92
N GLU A 180 3.19 -26.72 12.75
CA GLU A 180 4.28 -27.59 12.29
C GLU A 180 3.76 -28.87 11.62
N ASN A 181 2.66 -29.46 12.14
CA ASN A 181 2.00 -30.60 11.52
C ASN A 181 1.40 -30.25 10.15
N LEU A 182 0.86 -29.04 9.95
CA LEU A 182 0.37 -28.61 8.63
C LEU A 182 1.49 -28.65 7.58
N PHE A 183 2.68 -28.13 7.93
CA PHE A 183 3.85 -28.20 7.04
C PHE A 183 4.37 -29.64 6.89
N GLU A 184 4.34 -30.47 7.93
CA GLU A 184 4.69 -31.90 7.82
C GLU A 184 3.75 -32.66 6.88
N GLU A 185 2.45 -32.42 6.99
CA GLU A 185 1.43 -33.01 6.12
C GLU A 185 1.63 -32.54 4.68
N ALA A 186 1.78 -31.23 4.46
CA ALA A 186 2.05 -30.67 3.14
C ALA A 186 3.29 -31.29 2.48
N ARG A 187 4.40 -31.45 3.22
CA ARG A 187 5.61 -32.12 2.72
C ARG A 187 5.39 -33.61 2.44
N ALA A 188 4.61 -34.30 3.27
CA ALA A 188 4.36 -35.73 3.12
C ALA A 188 3.45 -36.04 1.93
N GLU A 189 2.51 -35.14 1.64
CA GLU A 189 1.61 -35.21 0.49
C GLU A 189 2.31 -34.81 -0.82
N ASN A 190 3.32 -33.93 -0.72
CA ASN A 190 4.09 -33.41 -1.86
C ASN A 190 5.60 -33.70 -1.76
N PRO A 191 6.04 -34.97 -1.77
CA PRO A 191 7.45 -35.34 -1.65
C PRO A 191 8.34 -34.83 -2.80
N GLU A 192 7.75 -34.41 -3.92
CA GLU A 192 8.42 -33.80 -5.07
C GLU A 192 9.03 -32.43 -4.80
N PHE A 193 8.59 -31.72 -3.75
CA PHE A 193 9.16 -30.43 -3.35
C PHE A 193 10.56 -30.60 -2.75
N GLU A 194 10.86 -31.77 -2.16
CA GLU A 194 12.09 -32.00 -1.40
C GLU A 194 13.33 -31.79 -2.28
N GLY A 195 14.13 -30.78 -1.92
CA GLY A 195 15.39 -30.44 -2.58
C GLY A 195 15.25 -29.69 -3.91
N LYS A 196 14.04 -29.22 -4.24
CA LYS A 196 13.81 -28.29 -5.36
C LYS A 196 14.27 -26.90 -4.99
N THR A 197 14.93 -26.19 -5.91
CA THR A 197 15.40 -24.83 -5.60
C THR A 197 14.30 -23.78 -5.76
N VAL A 198 14.27 -22.79 -4.87
CA VAL A 198 13.33 -21.65 -4.94
C VAL A 198 14.06 -20.31 -4.94
N ALA A 199 13.60 -19.38 -5.78
CA ALA A 199 13.87 -17.96 -5.67
C ALA A 199 12.60 -17.23 -5.23
N VAL A 200 12.63 -16.61 -4.04
CA VAL A 200 11.52 -15.82 -3.51
C VAL A 200 11.74 -14.36 -3.92
N ALA A 201 11.33 -14.04 -5.13
CA ALA A 201 11.66 -12.82 -5.85
C ALA A 201 10.67 -11.68 -5.55
N TYR A 202 11.19 -10.46 -5.57
CA TYR A 202 10.39 -9.25 -5.62
C TYR A 202 10.93 -8.33 -6.72
N PHE A 203 10.06 -7.46 -7.22
CA PHE A 203 10.42 -6.39 -8.15
C PHE A 203 9.97 -5.06 -7.55
N LEU A 204 10.89 -4.10 -7.50
CA LEU A 204 10.62 -2.78 -6.95
C LEU A 204 11.46 -1.74 -7.70
N GLU A 205 10.82 -0.70 -8.22
CA GLU A 205 11.47 0.44 -8.91
C GLU A 205 12.45 0.02 -10.03
N GLY A 206 12.12 -1.01 -10.81
CA GLY A 206 12.98 -1.48 -11.91
C GLY A 206 14.15 -2.36 -11.47
N ALA A 207 14.27 -2.65 -10.17
CA ALA A 207 15.26 -3.55 -9.60
C ALA A 207 14.65 -4.91 -9.22
N TYR A 208 15.42 -5.96 -9.51
CA TYR A 208 15.13 -7.32 -9.06
C TYR A 208 15.73 -7.54 -7.69
N GLY A 209 15.02 -8.27 -6.84
CA GLY A 209 15.59 -8.75 -5.59
C GLY A 209 14.95 -10.06 -5.16
N PHE A 210 15.44 -10.58 -4.03
CA PHE A 210 14.90 -11.78 -3.42
C PHE A 210 15.04 -11.76 -1.90
N TYR A 211 14.16 -12.50 -1.23
CA TYR A 211 14.24 -12.79 0.19
C TYR A 211 14.98 -14.12 0.43
N THR A 212 15.69 -14.19 1.55
CA THR A 212 16.36 -15.41 2.04
C THR A 212 15.51 -16.12 3.10
N ALA A 213 15.93 -17.32 3.53
CA ALA A 213 15.29 -18.05 4.63
C ALA A 213 15.45 -17.39 6.01
N GLN A 214 16.24 -16.31 6.10
CA GLN A 214 16.26 -15.45 7.29
C GLN A 214 14.99 -14.57 7.38
N ASP A 215 14.35 -14.27 6.25
CA ASP A 215 13.04 -13.61 6.18
C ASP A 215 11.91 -14.65 6.30
N SER A 216 10.75 -14.22 6.82
CA SER A 216 9.58 -15.08 6.96
C SER A 216 9.07 -15.65 5.63
N ARG A 217 9.06 -14.84 4.56
CA ARG A 217 8.56 -15.24 3.24
C ARG A 217 9.45 -16.32 2.63
N GLY A 218 10.77 -16.18 2.80
CA GLY A 218 11.73 -17.19 2.38
C GLY A 218 11.63 -18.47 3.20
N ARG A 219 11.45 -18.34 4.52
CA ARG A 219 11.34 -19.48 5.45
C ARG A 219 10.16 -20.39 5.11
N PHE A 220 9.01 -19.82 4.75
CA PHE A 220 7.82 -20.57 4.35
C PHE A 220 8.11 -21.66 3.30
N PHE A 221 8.79 -21.30 2.21
CA PHE A 221 9.13 -22.27 1.16
C PHE A 221 10.16 -23.30 1.62
N THR A 222 11.14 -22.91 2.45
CA THR A 222 12.08 -23.88 3.01
C THR A 222 11.43 -24.84 4.00
N GLU A 223 10.42 -24.39 4.74
CA GLU A 223 9.58 -25.27 5.57
C GLU A 223 8.74 -26.21 4.71
N LEU A 224 8.40 -25.88 3.47
CA LEU A 224 7.78 -26.82 2.52
C LEU A 224 8.78 -27.80 1.86
N GLY A 225 10.07 -27.70 2.18
CA GLY A 225 11.10 -28.63 1.69
C GLY A 225 11.89 -28.16 0.48
N PHE A 226 11.65 -26.94 0.00
CA PHE A 226 12.48 -26.31 -1.04
C PHE A 226 13.83 -25.87 -0.46
N ASP A 227 14.87 -25.91 -1.29
CA ASP A 227 16.21 -25.42 -0.97
C ASP A 227 16.40 -24.00 -1.53
N MET A 228 17.07 -23.13 -0.79
CA MET A 228 17.58 -21.87 -1.35
C MET A 228 18.99 -22.07 -1.92
N PRO A 229 19.24 -21.75 -3.20
CA PRO A 229 20.55 -21.89 -3.86
C PRO A 229 21.70 -21.18 -3.13
N GLU A 230 22.86 -21.82 -3.04
CA GLU A 230 24.08 -21.23 -2.47
C GLU A 230 24.48 -19.91 -3.16
N GLU A 231 24.22 -19.80 -4.47
CA GLU A 231 24.53 -18.59 -5.26
C GLU A 231 23.69 -17.38 -4.85
N LEU A 232 22.42 -17.58 -4.43
CA LEU A 232 21.58 -16.52 -3.87
C LEU A 232 22.05 -16.15 -2.46
N LEU A 233 22.38 -17.16 -1.64
CA LEU A 233 22.88 -16.94 -0.28
C LEU A 233 24.22 -16.19 -0.27
N ASP A 234 25.11 -16.47 -1.23
CA ASP A 234 26.39 -15.77 -1.40
C ASP A 234 26.21 -14.28 -1.73
N VAL A 235 25.16 -13.93 -2.50
CA VAL A 235 24.82 -12.54 -2.82
C VAL A 235 24.25 -11.81 -1.61
N ALA A 236 23.36 -12.45 -0.86
CA ALA A 236 22.73 -11.85 0.32
C ALA A 236 23.68 -11.76 1.53
N GLY A 237 24.65 -12.67 1.64
CA GLY A 237 25.55 -12.75 2.79
C GLY A 237 24.77 -13.02 4.08
N GLU A 238 24.90 -12.11 5.06
CA GLU A 238 24.17 -12.20 6.34
C GLU A 238 22.81 -11.47 6.30
N SER A 239 22.44 -10.84 5.18
CA SER A 239 21.17 -10.11 5.02
C SER A 239 19.97 -11.05 4.86
N PHE A 240 18.78 -10.58 5.23
CA PHE A 240 17.52 -11.31 5.02
C PHE A 240 16.95 -11.12 3.61
N TYR A 241 17.43 -10.12 2.85
CA TYR A 241 17.09 -9.86 1.45
C TYR A 241 18.33 -9.40 0.66
N ALA A 242 18.25 -9.43 -0.66
CA ALA A 242 19.24 -8.79 -1.53
C ALA A 242 18.63 -8.32 -2.84
N GLN A 243 19.14 -7.19 -3.35
CA GLN A 243 18.90 -6.75 -4.72
C GLN A 243 19.97 -7.30 -5.66
N ILE A 244 19.59 -7.56 -6.91
CA ILE A 244 20.46 -8.03 -7.98
C ILE A 244 20.35 -7.11 -9.18
N SER A 245 21.47 -6.92 -9.87
CA SER A 245 21.48 -6.13 -11.11
C SER A 245 20.76 -6.86 -12.25
N ALA A 246 20.35 -6.12 -13.28
CA ALA A 246 19.79 -6.66 -14.52
C ALA A 246 20.65 -7.78 -15.16
N GLU A 247 21.97 -7.72 -15.00
CA GLU A 247 22.90 -8.75 -15.52
C GLU A 247 22.86 -10.07 -14.71
N GLN A 248 22.30 -10.02 -13.50
CA GLN A 248 22.24 -11.12 -12.54
C GLN A 248 20.83 -11.74 -12.41
N VAL A 249 19.84 -11.26 -13.16
CA VAL A 249 18.45 -11.77 -13.13
C VAL A 249 18.37 -13.30 -13.32
N GLY A 250 19.31 -13.87 -14.08
CA GLY A 250 19.44 -15.33 -14.23
C GLY A 250 19.67 -16.10 -12.92
N LEU A 251 20.03 -15.44 -11.81
CA LEU A 251 20.09 -16.06 -10.49
C LEU A 251 18.70 -16.43 -9.95
N LEU A 252 17.64 -15.76 -10.40
CA LEU A 252 16.26 -16.09 -10.03
C LEU A 252 15.74 -17.35 -10.73
N ASP A 253 16.42 -17.82 -11.79
CA ASP A 253 15.99 -18.98 -12.58
C ASP A 253 16.22 -20.31 -11.83
N GLN A 254 15.29 -20.65 -10.95
CA GLN A 254 15.34 -21.83 -10.08
C GLN A 254 14.28 -22.87 -10.46
N ASP A 255 14.21 -24.01 -9.75
CA ASP A 255 13.10 -24.95 -9.97
C ASP A 255 11.74 -24.26 -9.74
N LEU A 256 11.65 -23.27 -8.85
CA LEU A 256 10.48 -22.44 -8.58
C LEU A 256 10.89 -20.95 -8.47
N ILE A 257 10.09 -20.06 -9.05
CA ILE A 257 10.09 -18.63 -8.70
C ILE A 257 8.81 -18.32 -7.94
N ALA A 258 8.91 -17.80 -6.72
CA ALA A 258 7.78 -17.22 -6.01
C ALA A 258 7.87 -15.70 -6.09
N VAL A 259 6.91 -15.06 -6.76
CA VAL A 259 6.91 -13.61 -6.97
C VAL A 259 6.00 -12.95 -5.94
N LEU A 260 6.59 -11.99 -5.22
CA LEU A 260 5.92 -11.07 -4.30
C LEU A 260 5.84 -9.68 -4.93
N ASN A 261 5.10 -8.78 -4.28
CA ASN A 261 5.02 -7.36 -4.58
C ASN A 261 4.42 -7.07 -5.97
N LEU A 262 3.57 -7.95 -6.51
CA LEU A 262 2.93 -7.77 -7.82
C LEU A 262 2.11 -6.49 -7.89
N GLN A 263 1.50 -6.09 -6.77
CA GLN A 263 0.77 -4.83 -6.61
C GLN A 263 1.66 -3.59 -6.78
N PHE A 264 2.98 -3.74 -6.71
CA PHE A 264 3.95 -2.67 -6.95
C PHE A 264 4.58 -2.73 -8.35
N ILE A 265 4.13 -3.66 -9.21
CA ILE A 265 4.55 -3.76 -10.60
C ILE A 265 3.45 -3.19 -11.49
N GLU A 266 3.75 -2.13 -12.23
CA GLU A 266 2.84 -1.56 -13.24
C GLU A 266 2.45 -2.64 -14.26
N GLY A 267 1.15 -2.94 -14.41
CA GLY A 267 0.64 -4.04 -15.24
C GLY A 267 0.77 -5.44 -14.62
N GLY A 268 1.19 -5.52 -13.36
CA GLY A 268 1.19 -6.72 -12.53
C GLY A 268 1.96 -7.88 -13.12
N GLN A 269 1.35 -9.07 -13.05
CA GLN A 269 1.92 -10.31 -13.58
C GLN A 269 2.25 -10.20 -15.08
N GLU A 270 1.34 -9.68 -15.91
CA GLU A 270 1.53 -9.64 -17.37
C GLU A 270 2.75 -8.79 -17.77
N ALA A 271 2.95 -7.67 -17.08
CA ALA A 271 4.10 -6.80 -17.35
C ALA A 271 5.42 -7.45 -16.92
N LEU A 272 5.44 -8.13 -15.76
CA LEU A 272 6.62 -8.86 -15.31
C LEU A 272 6.96 -10.01 -16.26
N GLU A 273 5.97 -10.74 -16.78
CA GLU A 273 6.18 -11.78 -17.79
C GLU A 273 6.65 -11.21 -19.14
N ALA A 274 6.23 -9.98 -19.48
CA ALA A 274 6.66 -9.28 -20.68
C ALA A 274 8.07 -8.68 -20.58
N ASP A 275 8.65 -8.57 -19.38
CA ASP A 275 10.00 -8.06 -19.17
C ASP A 275 11.03 -8.94 -19.92
N PRO A 276 11.93 -8.35 -20.71
CA PRO A 276 12.84 -9.12 -21.56
C PRO A 276 13.91 -9.91 -20.79
N LEU A 277 14.18 -9.60 -19.52
CA LEU A 277 15.11 -10.33 -18.67
C LEU A 277 14.38 -11.42 -17.87
N PHE A 278 13.24 -11.10 -17.27
CA PHE A 278 12.45 -12.04 -16.48
C PHE A 278 11.71 -13.06 -17.36
N GLY A 279 11.00 -12.61 -18.40
CA GLY A 279 10.27 -13.48 -19.34
C GLY A 279 11.14 -14.48 -20.11
N GLN A 280 12.47 -14.30 -20.10
CA GLN A 280 13.42 -15.24 -20.73
C GLN A 280 13.93 -16.33 -19.78
N LEU A 281 13.62 -16.28 -18.48
CA LEU A 281 14.04 -17.31 -17.53
C LEU A 281 13.36 -18.65 -17.87
N ASP A 282 14.09 -19.76 -17.70
CA ASP A 282 13.58 -21.10 -18.01
C ASP A 282 12.37 -21.43 -17.11
N ALA A 283 12.40 -21.06 -15.83
CA ALA A 283 11.27 -21.19 -14.91
C ALA A 283 10.02 -20.44 -15.39
N VAL A 284 10.20 -19.29 -16.05
CA VAL A 284 9.08 -18.50 -16.58
C VAL A 284 8.52 -19.13 -17.85
N GLN A 285 9.38 -19.56 -18.76
CA GLN A 285 8.95 -20.23 -19.99
C GLN A 285 8.30 -21.61 -19.77
N GLU A 286 8.55 -22.22 -18.62
CA GLU A 286 8.05 -23.54 -18.25
C GLU A 286 6.94 -23.48 -17.18
N ASP A 287 6.34 -22.30 -16.95
CA ASP A 287 5.23 -22.06 -16.02
C ASP A 287 5.51 -22.55 -14.58
N ARG A 288 6.76 -22.41 -14.12
CA ARG A 288 7.19 -22.76 -12.76
C ARG A 288 7.27 -21.53 -11.85
N ILE A 289 6.19 -20.75 -11.86
CA ILE A 289 6.08 -19.52 -11.05
C ILE A 289 4.83 -19.61 -10.17
N VAL A 290 4.98 -19.19 -8.92
CA VAL A 290 3.86 -18.85 -8.04
C VAL A 290 3.77 -17.33 -7.95
N TYR A 291 2.62 -16.80 -8.34
CA TYR A 291 2.28 -15.39 -8.19
C TYR A 291 1.46 -15.23 -6.93
N LEU A 292 2.00 -14.52 -5.94
CA LEU A 292 1.33 -14.34 -4.66
C LEU A 292 0.36 -13.16 -4.77
N GLU A 293 -0.93 -13.46 -4.68
CA GLU A 293 -1.96 -12.44 -4.52
C GLU A 293 -1.81 -11.73 -3.16
N GLU A 294 -2.31 -10.49 -3.08
CA GLU A 294 -2.11 -9.58 -1.95
C GLU A 294 -2.39 -10.26 -0.59
N GLN A 295 -3.49 -11.00 -0.45
CA GLN A 295 -3.81 -11.63 0.84
C GLN A 295 -2.89 -12.80 1.20
N ALA A 296 -2.41 -13.57 0.21
CA ALA A 296 -1.44 -14.63 0.44
C ALA A 296 -0.07 -14.05 0.79
N GLU A 297 0.32 -12.96 0.12
CA GLU A 297 1.52 -12.20 0.43
C GLU A 297 1.48 -11.60 1.84
N ASN A 298 0.36 -10.96 2.21
CA ASN A 298 0.16 -10.39 3.55
C ASN A 298 0.27 -11.49 4.62
N ALA A 299 -0.31 -12.67 4.37
CA ALA A 299 -0.22 -13.82 5.27
C ALA A 299 1.23 -14.31 5.44
N LEU A 300 2.01 -14.35 4.36
CA LEU A 300 3.44 -14.67 4.40
C LEU A 300 4.27 -13.58 5.10
N GLY A 301 3.88 -12.31 4.94
CA GLY A 301 4.48 -11.17 5.64
C GLY A 301 4.27 -11.26 7.15
N PHE A 302 3.05 -11.60 7.58
CA PHE A 302 2.71 -11.81 8.99
C PHE A 302 3.40 -13.05 9.58
N SER A 303 3.40 -14.17 8.83
CA SER A 303 4.05 -15.44 9.21
C SER A 303 3.81 -15.84 10.67
N SER A 304 2.55 -15.67 11.09
CA SER A 304 2.01 -15.98 12.41
C SER A 304 1.30 -17.34 12.39
N PRO A 305 0.98 -17.94 13.55
CA PRO A 305 0.21 -19.17 13.59
C PRO A 305 -1.14 -19.11 12.86
N LEU A 306 -1.81 -17.95 12.85
CA LEU A 306 -3.11 -17.77 12.19
C LEU A 306 -2.96 -17.56 10.68
N SER A 307 -1.93 -16.81 10.26
CA SER A 307 -1.70 -16.52 8.84
C SER A 307 -1.04 -17.67 8.08
N LEU A 308 -0.22 -18.49 8.72
CA LEU A 308 0.49 -19.58 8.03
C LEU A 308 -0.45 -20.65 7.48
N ALA A 309 -1.55 -20.95 8.17
CA ALA A 309 -2.58 -21.84 7.65
C ALA A 309 -3.25 -21.25 6.39
N TYR A 310 -3.57 -19.95 6.44
CA TYR A 310 -4.11 -19.22 5.29
C TYR A 310 -3.14 -19.20 4.10
N ALA A 311 -1.85 -18.96 4.36
CA ALA A 311 -0.81 -18.96 3.34
C ALA A 311 -0.64 -20.35 2.69
N LEU A 312 -0.68 -21.43 3.48
CA LEU A 312 -0.65 -22.79 2.95
C LEU A 312 -1.84 -23.08 2.03
N ASP A 313 -3.06 -22.73 2.45
CA ASP A 313 -4.27 -22.93 1.66
C ASP A 313 -4.22 -22.19 0.31
N ALA A 314 -3.59 -21.01 0.28
CA ALA A 314 -3.45 -20.21 -0.94
C ALA A 314 -2.33 -20.69 -1.87
N VAL A 315 -1.21 -21.16 -1.32
CA VAL A 315 0.02 -21.43 -2.09
C VAL A 315 0.14 -22.90 -2.51
N LEU A 316 -0.27 -23.86 -1.68
CA LEU A 316 -0.12 -25.29 -1.98
C LEU A 316 -0.77 -25.72 -3.30
N PRO A 317 -2.00 -25.31 -3.65
CA PRO A 317 -2.62 -25.71 -4.91
C PRO A 317 -1.82 -25.26 -6.14
N GLN A 318 -1.14 -24.11 -6.06
CA GLN A 318 -0.28 -23.62 -7.14
C GLN A 318 0.99 -24.45 -7.26
N LEU A 319 1.64 -24.78 -6.13
CA LEU A 319 2.82 -25.65 -6.12
C LEU A 319 2.51 -27.06 -6.63
N GLU A 320 1.36 -27.61 -6.24
CA GLU A 320 0.86 -28.90 -6.71
C GLU A 320 0.57 -28.88 -8.21
N ALA A 321 0.03 -27.78 -8.75
CA ALA A 321 -0.16 -27.64 -10.19
C ALA A 321 1.18 -27.64 -10.96
N ILE A 322 2.24 -27.10 -10.36
CA ILE A 322 3.58 -27.00 -10.98
C ILE A 322 4.34 -28.33 -10.89
N PHE A 323 4.35 -28.98 -9.73
CA PHE A 323 5.21 -30.14 -9.45
C PHE A 323 4.48 -31.48 -9.33
N GLY A 324 3.15 -31.48 -9.22
CA GLY A 324 2.33 -32.67 -9.02
C GLY A 324 2.53 -33.73 -10.10
N ASP A 325 2.77 -34.98 -9.68
CA ASP A 325 3.00 -36.10 -10.60
C ASP A 325 1.70 -36.45 -11.35
N ALA A 326 1.76 -36.50 -12.70
CA ALA A 326 0.62 -36.80 -13.57
C ALA A 326 0.13 -38.28 -13.53
N SER A 327 0.11 -38.91 -12.37
CA SER A 327 -0.35 -40.29 -12.20
C SER A 327 -1.17 -40.52 -10.92
N GLU A 328 -2.46 -40.19 -10.96
CA GLU A 328 -3.55 -41.13 -10.69
C GLU A 328 -4.90 -40.53 -11.14
N ASP A 329 -5.69 -41.33 -11.87
CA ASP A 329 -6.93 -40.96 -12.53
C ASP A 329 -8.02 -40.41 -11.57
N GLU A 330 -8.21 -39.09 -11.53
CA GLU A 330 -9.52 -38.45 -11.76
C GLU A 330 -9.31 -37.21 -12.64
N ALA A 331 -9.06 -37.45 -13.93
CA ALA A 331 -9.31 -36.44 -14.95
C ALA A 331 -10.82 -36.14 -14.98
N THR A 332 -11.25 -35.15 -14.19
CA THR A 332 -12.35 -34.30 -14.61
C THR A 332 -11.79 -33.34 -15.64
N ASP A 333 -12.16 -33.57 -16.90
CA ASP A 333 -12.11 -32.57 -17.96
C ASP A 333 -12.75 -31.28 -17.44
N GLU A 334 -11.93 -30.35 -16.97
CA GLU A 334 -12.08 -28.94 -17.25
C GLU A 334 -10.73 -28.48 -17.78
N ALA A 335 -10.55 -28.70 -19.09
CA ALA A 335 -9.75 -27.76 -19.84
C ALA A 335 -10.39 -26.39 -19.61
N THR A 336 -9.73 -25.52 -18.85
CA THR A 336 -9.79 -24.11 -19.17
C THR A 336 -9.08 -23.96 -20.52
N ASP A 337 -9.83 -24.31 -21.56
CA ASP A 337 -9.91 -23.40 -22.70
C ASP A 337 -9.97 -22.01 -22.05
N SER A 338 -9.10 -21.08 -22.43
CA SER A 338 -9.50 -19.69 -22.36
C SER A 338 -10.69 -19.57 -23.32
N GLU A 339 -11.85 -20.12 -22.94
CA GLU A 339 -13.10 -19.47 -23.18
C GLU A 339 -12.86 -18.11 -22.51
N THR A 340 -12.41 -17.17 -23.35
CA THR A 340 -13.02 -15.86 -23.35
C THR A 340 -14.49 -16.12 -23.08
N VAL A 341 -14.89 -16.05 -21.80
CA VAL A 341 -16.27 -15.84 -21.46
C VAL A 341 -16.55 -14.57 -22.22
N SER A 342 -17.17 -14.71 -23.38
CA SER A 342 -17.61 -13.56 -24.13
C SER A 342 -18.66 -12.95 -23.22
N VAL A 343 -18.26 -12.01 -22.38
CA VAL A 343 -19.15 -11.25 -21.53
C VAL A 343 -20.04 -10.51 -22.52
N THR A 344 -21.21 -11.09 -22.78
CA THR A 344 -22.19 -10.47 -23.66
C THR A 344 -22.96 -9.48 -22.83
N CYS A 345 -22.61 -8.21 -22.97
CA CYS A 345 -23.36 -7.12 -22.37
C CYS A 345 -24.78 -7.05 -22.97
N GLU A 346 -25.71 -6.52 -22.18
CA GLU A 346 -27.08 -6.28 -22.64
C GLU A 346 -27.13 -5.22 -23.74
N GLU A 347 -28.23 -5.15 -24.50
CA GLU A 347 -28.40 -4.13 -25.54
C GLU A 347 -28.35 -2.72 -24.92
N GLY A 348 -27.44 -1.87 -25.43
CA GLY A 348 -27.18 -0.53 -24.87
C GLY A 348 -26.01 -0.47 -23.89
N PHE A 349 -25.32 -1.60 -23.66
CA PHE A 349 -24.11 -1.69 -22.86
C PHE A 349 -22.96 -2.27 -23.70
N ARG A 350 -21.75 -1.82 -23.39
CA ARG A 350 -20.50 -2.35 -23.94
C ARG A 350 -19.63 -2.89 -22.84
N LEU A 351 -18.82 -3.88 -23.20
CA LEU A 351 -17.75 -4.35 -22.34
C LEU A 351 -16.69 -3.25 -22.29
N PHE A 352 -16.40 -2.77 -21.08
CA PHE A 352 -15.35 -1.81 -20.81
C PHE A 352 -14.15 -2.54 -20.24
N GLU A 353 -13.05 -2.43 -20.97
CA GLU A 353 -11.74 -2.95 -20.62
C GLU A 353 -10.77 -1.79 -20.83
N HIS A 354 -9.98 -1.49 -19.81
CA HIS A 354 -9.03 -0.38 -19.84
C HIS A 354 -7.83 -0.71 -18.95
N PRO A 355 -6.60 -0.32 -19.33
CA PRO A 355 -5.41 -0.53 -18.50
C PRO A 355 -5.44 0.12 -17.10
N TYR A 356 -6.38 1.04 -16.88
CA TYR A 356 -6.52 1.81 -15.63
C TYR A 356 -7.84 1.48 -14.91
N LEU A 357 -8.46 0.35 -15.28
CA LEU A 357 -9.64 -0.19 -14.62
C LEU A 357 -9.15 -1.12 -13.49
N GLY A 358 -9.44 -0.78 -12.25
CA GLY A 358 -9.04 -1.58 -11.07
C GLY A 358 -9.86 -2.87 -10.85
N THR A 359 -10.53 -3.37 -11.89
CA THR A 359 -11.38 -4.58 -11.84
C THR A 359 -11.31 -5.35 -13.16
N ASP A 360 -11.83 -6.57 -13.17
CA ASP A 360 -12.18 -7.29 -14.40
C ASP A 360 -13.07 -6.43 -15.34
N PRO A 361 -13.11 -6.74 -16.65
CA PRO A 361 -13.93 -6.00 -17.60
C PRO A 361 -15.41 -5.90 -17.20
N VAL A 362 -15.95 -4.67 -17.16
CA VAL A 362 -17.31 -4.36 -16.69
C VAL A 362 -18.21 -3.98 -17.86
N CYS A 363 -19.47 -4.43 -17.86
CA CYS A 363 -20.47 -3.92 -18.80
C CYS A 363 -20.97 -2.53 -18.36
N ILE A 364 -20.61 -1.48 -19.09
CA ILE A 364 -21.07 -0.10 -18.84
C ILE A 364 -22.00 0.38 -19.98
N PRO A 365 -22.82 1.43 -19.77
CA PRO A 365 -23.63 1.99 -20.83
C PRO A 365 -22.80 2.41 -22.06
N ASP A 366 -23.34 2.24 -23.26
CA ASP A 366 -22.70 2.70 -24.50
C ASP A 366 -22.49 4.23 -24.50
N GLU A 367 -23.46 4.94 -23.93
CA GLU A 367 -23.50 6.40 -23.78
C GLU A 367 -23.99 6.73 -22.35
N PRO A 368 -23.11 6.79 -21.34
CA PRO A 368 -23.52 7.12 -19.97
C PRO A 368 -23.98 8.59 -19.89
N GLU A 369 -25.17 8.83 -19.32
CA GLU A 369 -25.79 10.17 -19.23
C GLU A 369 -25.86 10.71 -17.79
N ARG A 370 -25.87 9.82 -16.78
CA ARG A 370 -26.06 10.15 -15.36
C ARG A 370 -24.92 9.58 -14.54
N ILE A 371 -23.76 10.20 -14.63
CA ILE A 371 -22.53 9.67 -14.05
C ILE A 371 -22.35 10.20 -12.62
N ALA A 372 -22.21 9.30 -11.66
CA ALA A 372 -21.66 9.63 -10.35
C ALA A 372 -20.13 9.53 -10.43
N ILE A 373 -19.41 10.61 -10.16
CA ILE A 373 -17.94 10.65 -10.26
C ILE A 373 -17.38 10.92 -8.87
N LEU A 374 -16.84 9.88 -8.26
CA LEU A 374 -16.33 9.85 -6.91
C LEU A 374 -14.80 9.90 -6.88
N ASP A 375 -14.18 10.46 -7.92
CA ASP A 375 -12.74 10.69 -8.02
C ASP A 375 -12.48 12.08 -8.61
N LEU A 376 -11.48 12.80 -8.12
CA LEU A 376 -11.18 14.16 -8.56
C LEU A 376 -10.59 14.21 -9.98
N ALA A 377 -9.67 13.32 -10.34
CA ALA A 377 -9.00 13.39 -11.64
C ALA A 377 -9.97 13.10 -12.81
N PRO A 378 -10.76 12.00 -12.77
CA PRO A 378 -11.84 11.76 -13.73
C PRO A 378 -12.91 12.87 -13.73
N LEU A 379 -13.20 13.46 -12.58
CA LEU A 379 -14.15 14.56 -12.47
C LEU A 379 -13.70 15.77 -13.29
N GLU A 380 -12.44 16.18 -13.20
CA GLU A 380 -11.94 17.32 -13.99
C GLU A 380 -12.07 17.07 -15.49
N VAL A 381 -11.78 15.85 -15.96
CA VAL A 381 -11.91 15.50 -17.37
C VAL A 381 -13.38 15.58 -17.82
N ALA A 382 -14.33 15.09 -17.02
CA ALA A 382 -15.76 15.26 -17.30
C ALA A 382 -16.17 16.74 -17.39
N LEU A 383 -15.66 17.58 -16.50
CA LEU A 383 -15.94 19.01 -16.49
C LEU A 383 -15.38 19.71 -17.74
N THR A 384 -14.28 19.25 -18.34
CA THR A 384 -13.81 19.79 -19.63
C THR A 384 -14.82 19.63 -20.77
N GLN A 385 -15.74 18.67 -20.65
CA GLN A 385 -16.84 18.44 -21.60
C GLN A 385 -18.14 19.14 -21.23
N GLY A 386 -18.17 19.84 -20.10
CA GLY A 386 -19.41 20.34 -19.52
C GLY A 386 -20.33 19.22 -19.05
N ILE A 387 -19.79 18.04 -18.74
CA ILE A 387 -20.53 16.95 -18.12
C ILE A 387 -20.59 17.24 -16.62
N GLU A 388 -21.77 17.59 -16.13
CA GLU A 388 -22.04 17.76 -14.70
C GLU A 388 -22.37 16.39 -14.10
N PRO A 389 -21.63 15.90 -13.08
CA PRO A 389 -21.95 14.63 -12.43
C PRO A 389 -23.26 14.73 -11.65
N VAL A 390 -24.00 13.62 -11.56
CA VAL A 390 -25.22 13.57 -10.74
C VAL A 390 -24.90 13.46 -9.25
N ALA A 391 -23.72 12.92 -8.92
CA ALA A 391 -23.20 12.80 -7.57
C ALA A 391 -21.67 12.88 -7.55
N MET A 392 -21.12 13.45 -6.48
CA MET A 392 -19.68 13.53 -6.22
C MET A 392 -19.40 13.62 -4.71
N PHE A 393 -18.15 13.48 -4.30
CA PHE A 393 -17.76 13.82 -2.93
C PHE A 393 -17.85 15.33 -2.67
N GLY A 394 -18.45 15.71 -1.54
CA GLY A 394 -18.76 17.10 -1.23
C GLY A 394 -17.55 18.02 -1.20
N TYR A 395 -16.39 17.50 -0.80
CA TYR A 395 -15.15 18.27 -0.76
C TYR A 395 -14.62 18.62 -2.16
N GLY A 396 -14.94 17.84 -3.20
CA GLY A 396 -14.34 18.02 -4.52
C GLY A 396 -14.68 19.36 -5.15
N ARG A 397 -15.90 19.87 -4.93
CA ARG A 397 -16.32 21.18 -5.43
C ARG A 397 -15.46 22.31 -4.84
N ASP A 398 -15.27 22.26 -3.52
CA ASP A 398 -14.50 23.27 -2.81
C ASP A 398 -13.01 23.18 -3.14
N LEU A 399 -12.47 21.97 -3.33
CA LEU A 399 -11.07 21.77 -3.70
C LEU A 399 -10.77 22.28 -5.10
N ILE A 400 -11.53 21.88 -6.12
CA ILE A 400 -11.34 22.35 -7.50
C ILE A 400 -11.44 23.88 -7.55
N ALA A 401 -12.41 24.47 -6.84
CA ALA A 401 -12.55 25.92 -6.78
C ALA A 401 -11.40 26.65 -6.07
N ARG A 402 -10.77 26.02 -5.08
CA ARG A 402 -9.62 26.57 -4.35
C ARG A 402 -8.32 26.43 -5.15
N SER A 403 -8.10 25.28 -5.77
CA SER A 403 -6.92 25.00 -6.58
C SER A 403 -6.93 25.77 -7.89
N ASN A 404 -8.11 26.06 -8.44
CA ASN A 404 -8.24 26.70 -9.76
C ASN A 404 -9.12 27.96 -9.71
N PRO A 405 -8.72 29.03 -8.98
CA PRO A 405 -9.54 30.22 -8.78
C PRO A 405 -9.78 31.03 -10.08
N ASP A 406 -8.89 30.85 -11.06
CA ASP A 406 -8.94 31.56 -12.34
C ASP A 406 -9.71 30.78 -13.44
N ILE A 407 -10.08 29.51 -13.18
CA ILE A 407 -10.94 28.73 -14.07
C ILE A 407 -12.40 29.19 -13.90
N THR A 408 -13.06 29.50 -15.01
CA THR A 408 -14.39 30.13 -14.96
C THR A 408 -15.48 29.23 -14.38
N VAL A 409 -16.52 29.87 -13.83
CA VAL A 409 -17.75 29.23 -13.33
C VAL A 409 -18.44 28.34 -14.38
N ASP A 410 -18.26 28.64 -15.68
CA ASP A 410 -18.83 27.85 -16.78
C ASP A 410 -18.11 26.51 -16.98
N VAL A 411 -16.80 26.41 -16.68
CA VAL A 411 -16.04 25.14 -16.68
C VAL A 411 -16.36 24.33 -15.44
N MET A 412 -16.61 24.99 -14.31
CA MET A 412 -16.96 24.26 -13.11
C MET A 412 -18.28 23.53 -13.27
N GLY A 413 -19.30 24.08 -13.95
CA GLY A 413 -20.55 23.35 -14.30
C GLY A 413 -21.35 22.75 -13.13
N LEU A 414 -20.78 22.74 -11.92
CA LEU A 414 -21.23 22.09 -10.70
C LEU A 414 -22.27 22.99 -10.08
N THR A 415 -23.52 22.77 -10.46
CA THR A 415 -24.65 23.49 -9.90
C THR A 415 -25.00 22.91 -8.53
N ALA A 416 -26.03 23.48 -7.89
CA ALA A 416 -26.60 22.90 -6.68
C ALA A 416 -27.36 21.58 -6.94
N GLU A 417 -27.45 21.13 -8.19
CA GLU A 417 -28.14 19.89 -8.58
C GLU A 417 -27.27 18.63 -8.43
N THR A 418 -25.93 18.75 -8.45
CA THR A 418 -25.02 17.64 -8.11
C THR A 418 -25.15 17.25 -6.64
N ALA A 419 -25.49 15.98 -6.39
CA ALA A 419 -25.60 15.42 -5.05
C ALA A 419 -24.23 15.30 -4.36
N ASP A 420 -24.19 15.69 -3.09
CA ASP A 420 -23.05 15.46 -2.20
C ASP A 420 -23.23 14.11 -1.52
N VAL A 421 -22.34 13.16 -1.83
CA VAL A 421 -22.35 11.80 -1.26
C VAL A 421 -21.33 11.62 -0.14
N GLY A 422 -20.86 12.70 0.48
CA GLY A 422 -19.91 12.65 1.60
C GLY A 422 -18.46 12.58 1.12
N ASN A 423 -17.72 11.58 1.59
CA ASN A 423 -16.30 11.37 1.29
C ASN A 423 -16.00 9.87 1.10
N ALA A 424 -14.80 9.55 0.62
CA ALA A 424 -14.41 8.18 0.28
C ALA A 424 -14.44 7.20 1.48
N SER A 425 -14.15 7.66 2.70
CA SER A 425 -14.22 6.84 3.92
C SER A 425 -15.65 6.63 4.44
N ALA A 426 -16.61 7.42 3.97
CA ALA A 426 -17.99 7.39 4.44
C ALA A 426 -18.95 7.83 3.33
N VAL A 427 -19.11 6.98 2.33
CA VAL A 427 -20.01 7.23 1.19
C VAL A 427 -21.47 7.22 1.66
N ASN A 428 -22.21 8.27 1.34
CA ASN A 428 -23.64 8.36 1.58
C ASN A 428 -24.41 7.66 0.46
N PHE A 429 -24.62 6.36 0.60
CA PHE A 429 -25.35 5.54 -0.37
C PHE A 429 -26.83 5.93 -0.54
N GLU A 430 -27.46 6.56 0.46
CA GLU A 430 -28.83 7.08 0.31
C GLU A 430 -28.84 8.22 -0.70
N ALA A 431 -27.91 9.18 -0.58
CA ALA A 431 -27.76 10.28 -1.54
C ALA A 431 -27.31 9.77 -2.92
N LEU A 432 -26.41 8.79 -2.97
CA LEU A 432 -25.96 8.18 -4.23
C LEU A 432 -27.12 7.49 -4.96
N LEU A 433 -27.91 6.70 -4.26
CA LEU A 433 -29.10 6.05 -4.81
C LEU A 433 -30.17 7.07 -5.24
N GLU A 434 -30.42 8.12 -4.45
CA GLU A 434 -31.35 9.20 -4.80
C GLU A 434 -30.91 9.99 -6.03
N SER A 435 -29.59 10.04 -6.29
CA SER A 435 -29.03 10.67 -7.48
C SER A 435 -29.28 9.88 -8.77
N ASP A 436 -29.76 8.63 -8.69
CA ASP A 436 -30.16 7.79 -9.83
C ASP A 436 -29.08 7.71 -10.93
N PRO A 437 -27.84 7.29 -10.63
CA PRO A 437 -26.79 7.22 -11.64
C PRO A 437 -26.99 6.03 -12.59
N ASP A 438 -26.51 6.14 -13.82
CA ASP A 438 -26.40 5.04 -14.79
C ASP A 438 -24.99 4.47 -14.91
N LEU A 439 -24.00 5.15 -14.32
CA LEU A 439 -22.62 4.73 -14.17
C LEU A 439 -22.04 5.37 -12.90
N ILE A 440 -21.27 4.60 -12.14
CA ILE A 440 -20.47 5.10 -11.00
C ILE A 440 -18.98 4.95 -11.35
N ILE A 441 -18.22 6.00 -11.14
CA ILE A 441 -16.76 6.00 -11.19
C ILE A 441 -16.28 6.23 -9.77
N THR A 442 -15.48 5.31 -9.23
CA THR A 442 -15.00 5.36 -7.84
C THR A 442 -13.51 5.10 -7.74
N THR A 443 -12.96 5.22 -6.52
CA THR A 443 -11.53 5.07 -6.24
C THR A 443 -11.23 3.73 -5.55
N PRO A 444 -9.99 3.21 -5.65
CA PRO A 444 -9.53 2.07 -4.85
C PRO A 444 -9.69 2.31 -3.34
N PHE A 445 -9.49 3.56 -2.90
CA PHE A 445 -9.70 3.89 -1.49
C PHE A 445 -11.17 3.83 -1.07
N ALA A 446 -12.12 4.24 -1.89
CA ALA A 446 -13.54 4.15 -1.53
C ALA A 446 -14.00 2.69 -1.45
N ILE A 447 -13.49 1.80 -2.32
CA ILE A 447 -13.85 0.38 -2.28
C ILE A 447 -13.12 -0.41 -1.19
N SER A 448 -11.96 0.08 -0.69
CA SER A 448 -11.31 -0.53 0.49
C SER A 448 -12.14 -0.35 1.77
N GLN A 449 -13.04 0.63 1.78
CA GLN A 449 -13.92 0.94 2.91
C GLN A 449 -15.27 0.23 2.78
N VAL A 450 -15.74 0.02 1.55
CA VAL A 450 -17.04 -0.58 1.26
C VAL A 450 -16.95 -1.46 0.02
N ASP A 451 -17.38 -2.72 0.17
CA ASP A 451 -17.41 -3.71 -0.91
C ASP A 451 -18.06 -3.15 -2.19
N ILE A 452 -17.37 -3.35 -3.33
CA ILE A 452 -17.79 -2.87 -4.65
C ILE A 452 -19.23 -3.28 -5.01
N SER A 453 -19.68 -4.44 -4.56
CA SER A 453 -21.04 -4.94 -4.80
C SER A 453 -22.12 -3.97 -4.29
N THR A 454 -21.81 -3.16 -3.27
CA THR A 454 -22.72 -2.12 -2.75
C THR A 454 -22.96 -1.01 -3.78
N PHE A 455 -21.94 -0.64 -4.55
CA PHE A 455 -22.06 0.33 -5.64
C PHE A 455 -22.77 -0.30 -6.84
N GLU A 456 -22.46 -1.55 -7.16
CA GLU A 456 -23.08 -2.30 -8.26
C GLU A 456 -24.58 -2.54 -8.07
N GLU A 457 -25.09 -2.57 -6.84
CA GLU A 457 -26.53 -2.57 -6.55
C GLU A 457 -27.24 -1.29 -7.06
N ILE A 458 -26.51 -0.19 -7.23
CA ILE A 458 -27.03 1.11 -7.68
C ILE A 458 -26.88 1.24 -9.19
N ALA A 459 -25.66 1.06 -9.71
CA ALA A 459 -25.34 1.19 -11.13
C ALA A 459 -24.05 0.43 -11.47
N PRO A 460 -23.79 0.12 -12.77
CA PRO A 460 -22.46 -0.32 -13.20
C PRO A 460 -21.38 0.58 -12.62
N THR A 461 -20.34 -0.03 -12.05
CA THR A 461 -19.30 0.68 -11.32
C THR A 461 -17.95 0.37 -11.94
N VAL A 462 -17.15 1.41 -12.20
CA VAL A 462 -15.76 1.29 -12.63
C VAL A 462 -14.85 1.94 -11.61
N ILE A 463 -13.70 1.31 -11.37
CA ILE A 463 -12.67 1.81 -10.46
C ILE A 463 -11.56 2.43 -11.29
N PHE A 464 -11.31 3.71 -11.10
CA PHE A 464 -10.19 4.38 -11.75
C PHE A 464 -8.92 4.17 -10.92
N GLU A 465 -7.92 3.55 -11.52
CA GLU A 465 -6.63 3.28 -10.88
C GLU A 465 -5.51 3.84 -11.76
N ALA A 466 -4.97 5.00 -11.35
CA ALA A 466 -3.89 5.66 -12.07
C ALA A 466 -2.56 4.97 -11.75
N PRO A 467 -1.77 4.55 -12.77
CA PRO A 467 -0.40 4.14 -12.54
C PRO A 467 0.42 5.36 -12.08
N LEU A 468 1.36 5.13 -11.17
CA LEU A 468 2.22 6.19 -10.64
C LEU A 468 3.01 6.82 -11.78
N GLU A 469 3.52 6.02 -12.72
CA GLU A 469 4.48 6.37 -13.77
C GLU A 469 3.95 7.33 -14.85
N VAL A 470 2.64 7.33 -15.09
CA VAL A 470 2.00 8.14 -16.15
C VAL A 470 1.52 9.48 -15.62
N GLY A 471 1.34 9.59 -14.29
CA GLY A 471 0.72 10.73 -13.62
C GLY A 471 -0.81 10.72 -13.74
N GLU A 472 -1.50 10.98 -12.62
CA GLU A 472 -2.97 10.91 -12.48
C GLU A 472 -3.75 11.73 -13.54
N TYR A 473 -3.20 12.85 -14.00
CA TYR A 473 -3.84 13.73 -14.98
C TYR A 473 -3.86 13.14 -16.40
N ARG A 474 -2.84 12.39 -16.83
CA ARG A 474 -2.82 11.75 -18.16
C ARG A 474 -3.69 10.50 -18.17
N SER A 475 -3.54 9.66 -17.16
CA SER A 475 -4.30 8.42 -17.03
C SER A 475 -5.79 8.69 -16.91
N SER A 476 -6.20 9.73 -16.17
CA SER A 476 -7.61 10.13 -16.09
C SER A 476 -8.16 10.64 -17.41
N ILE A 477 -7.37 11.36 -18.24
CA ILE A 477 -7.80 11.78 -19.58
C ILE A 477 -8.09 10.57 -20.47
N GLU A 478 -7.17 9.61 -20.51
CA GLU A 478 -7.32 8.39 -21.32
C GLU A 478 -8.51 7.56 -20.83
N PHE A 479 -8.57 7.30 -19.52
CA PHE A 479 -9.64 6.53 -18.89
C PHE A 479 -11.01 7.16 -19.14
N MET A 480 -11.17 8.46 -18.87
CA MET A 480 -12.45 9.13 -19.07
C MET A 480 -12.82 9.26 -20.53
N SER A 481 -11.86 9.47 -21.43
CA SER A 481 -12.13 9.47 -22.87
C SER A 481 -12.62 8.10 -23.34
N ALA A 482 -12.09 7.02 -22.75
CA ALA A 482 -12.55 5.67 -23.00
C ALA A 482 -13.93 5.42 -22.41
N VAL A 483 -14.21 5.83 -21.15
CA VAL A 483 -15.52 5.68 -20.47
C VAL A 483 -16.62 6.42 -21.23
N LEU A 484 -16.37 7.67 -21.61
CA LEU A 484 -17.32 8.53 -22.32
C LEU A 484 -17.42 8.21 -23.82
N ASN A 485 -16.56 7.33 -24.34
CA ASN A 485 -16.46 7.01 -25.76
C ASN A 485 -16.16 8.27 -26.63
N THR A 486 -15.26 9.11 -26.13
CA THR A 486 -14.83 10.37 -26.74
C THR A 486 -13.30 10.40 -26.98
N PRO A 487 -12.73 9.52 -27.83
CA PRO A 487 -11.28 9.44 -28.02
C PRO A 487 -10.66 10.73 -28.58
N ASP A 488 -11.40 11.46 -29.44
CA ASP A 488 -10.94 12.74 -30.00
C ASP A 488 -10.69 13.81 -28.91
N LEU A 489 -11.42 13.73 -27.79
CA LEU A 489 -11.20 14.61 -26.65
C LEU A 489 -9.87 14.31 -25.98
N GLY A 490 -9.63 13.03 -25.66
CA GLY A 490 -8.41 12.60 -24.99
C GLY A 490 -7.19 13.01 -25.79
N GLU A 491 -7.20 12.75 -27.10
CA GLU A 491 -6.14 13.20 -28.01
C GLU A 491 -5.96 14.72 -27.98
N THR A 492 -7.05 15.49 -27.94
CA THR A 492 -7.00 16.96 -27.87
C THR A 492 -6.36 17.45 -26.57
N LEU A 493 -6.79 16.93 -25.42
CA LEU A 493 -6.28 17.35 -24.10
C LEU A 493 -4.81 16.97 -23.92
N LEU A 494 -4.44 15.75 -24.30
CA LEU A 494 -3.05 15.28 -24.25
C LEU A 494 -2.15 16.07 -25.20
N THR A 495 -2.60 16.33 -26.43
CA THR A 495 -1.85 17.16 -27.39
C THR A 495 -1.64 18.57 -26.87
N GLN A 496 -2.67 19.18 -26.27
CA GLN A 496 -2.54 20.52 -25.69
C GLN A 496 -1.54 20.54 -24.53
N LEU A 497 -1.56 19.54 -23.67
CA LEU A 497 -0.58 19.40 -22.59
C LEU A 497 0.85 19.23 -23.14
N ASP A 498 1.04 18.32 -24.10
CA ASP A 498 2.34 18.07 -24.75
C ASP A 498 2.89 19.31 -25.46
N GLU A 499 2.04 20.05 -26.16
CA GLU A 499 2.43 21.30 -26.83
C GLU A 499 2.89 22.36 -25.82
N ARG A 500 2.22 22.46 -24.66
CA ARG A 500 2.63 23.38 -23.60
C ARG A 500 3.91 22.94 -22.91
N LEU A 501 4.09 21.65 -22.63
CA LEU A 501 5.34 21.10 -22.08
C LEU A 501 6.52 21.34 -23.03
N ALA A 502 6.33 21.11 -24.33
CA ALA A 502 7.34 21.38 -25.35
C ALA A 502 7.69 22.87 -25.43
N ALA A 503 6.68 23.75 -25.37
CA ALA A 503 6.90 25.20 -25.34
C ALA A 503 7.60 25.66 -24.05
N PHE A 504 7.35 25.02 -22.92
CA PHE A 504 8.08 25.26 -21.67
C PHE A 504 9.54 24.87 -21.80
N GLN A 505 9.83 23.67 -22.31
CA GLN A 505 11.20 23.21 -22.55
C GLN A 505 11.95 24.13 -23.53
N GLU A 506 11.28 24.63 -24.59
CA GLU A 506 11.86 25.62 -25.50
C GLU A 506 12.15 26.95 -24.79
N ALA A 507 11.26 27.41 -23.90
CA ALA A 507 11.43 28.64 -23.13
C ALA A 507 12.56 28.52 -22.08
N LEU A 508 12.73 27.34 -21.49
CA LEU A 508 13.81 27.02 -20.55
C LEU A 508 15.18 27.08 -21.25
N GLY A 509 15.26 26.56 -22.47
CA GLY A 509 16.45 26.57 -23.33
C GLY A 509 17.47 25.46 -23.02
N ASP A 510 18.55 25.41 -23.81
CA ASP A 510 19.59 24.38 -23.69
C ASP A 510 20.59 24.73 -22.56
N GLY A 511 20.32 24.26 -21.33
CA GLY A 511 21.28 24.27 -20.22
C GLY A 511 22.37 23.19 -20.35
N GLU A 512 23.56 23.41 -19.76
CA GLU A 512 24.58 22.33 -19.66
C GLU A 512 24.20 21.28 -18.61
N GLU A 513 23.44 21.66 -17.58
CA GLU A 513 22.90 20.79 -16.53
C GLU A 513 21.38 20.98 -16.41
N PRO A 514 20.62 19.92 -16.08
CA PRO A 514 19.18 20.03 -15.87
C PRO A 514 18.88 20.96 -14.69
N THR A 515 17.84 21.79 -14.81
CA THR A 515 17.41 22.69 -13.74
C THR A 515 16.81 21.92 -12.58
N GLU A 516 17.28 22.17 -11.36
CA GLU A 516 16.79 21.52 -10.16
C GLU A 516 15.55 22.21 -9.58
N ILE A 517 14.58 21.43 -9.12
CA ILE A 517 13.36 21.94 -8.48
C ILE A 517 13.02 21.13 -7.23
N SER A 518 12.97 21.80 -6.08
CA SER A 518 12.50 21.20 -4.82
C SER A 518 11.00 21.47 -4.64
N LEU A 519 10.27 20.45 -4.20
CA LEU A 519 8.82 20.52 -3.95
C LEU A 519 8.54 20.39 -2.45
N VAL A 520 7.96 21.44 -1.86
CA VAL A 520 7.75 21.54 -0.41
C VAL A 520 6.32 21.95 -0.11
N ARG A 521 5.61 21.16 0.71
CA ARG A 521 4.40 21.64 1.39
C ARG A 521 4.77 22.18 2.76
N LEU A 522 4.21 23.34 3.10
CA LEU A 522 4.14 23.80 4.47
C LEU A 522 2.75 23.55 5.05
N ARG A 523 2.72 23.10 6.30
CA ARG A 523 1.54 23.05 7.19
C ARG A 523 1.99 23.46 8.59
N ASP A 524 1.57 22.74 9.63
CA ASP A 524 2.20 22.77 10.96
C ASP A 524 3.63 22.19 10.98
N ALA A 525 4.07 21.60 9.87
CA ALA A 525 5.40 21.05 9.63
C ALA A 525 5.93 21.42 8.23
N ILE A 526 7.23 21.19 8.01
CA ILE A 526 7.87 21.24 6.68
C ILE A 526 7.78 19.85 6.09
N VAL A 527 7.12 19.71 4.95
CA VAL A 527 6.98 18.40 4.28
C VAL A 527 7.65 18.46 2.92
N LEU A 528 8.68 17.65 2.74
CA LEU A 528 9.32 17.48 1.43
C LEU A 528 8.50 16.47 0.63
N TRP A 529 8.00 16.84 -0.55
CA TRP A 529 7.26 15.94 -1.44
C TRP A 529 8.21 14.98 -2.12
N THR A 530 7.85 13.71 -2.27
CA THR A 530 8.73 12.64 -2.78
C THR A 530 8.53 12.34 -4.26
N ALA A 531 9.42 11.50 -4.80
CA ALA A 531 9.31 10.93 -6.14
C ALA A 531 7.97 10.21 -6.36
N GLY A 532 7.47 10.21 -7.60
CA GLY A 532 6.20 9.55 -7.99
C GLY A 532 4.93 10.33 -7.63
N SER A 533 5.06 11.49 -6.98
CA SER A 533 3.92 12.38 -6.74
C SER A 533 3.42 13.05 -8.02
N PHE A 534 2.17 13.51 -8.04
CA PHE A 534 1.61 14.33 -9.14
C PHE A 534 2.56 15.43 -9.62
N SER A 535 3.09 16.20 -8.67
CA SER A 535 3.97 17.33 -8.95
C SER A 535 5.35 16.88 -9.43
N ASP A 536 5.82 15.71 -9.00
CA ASP A 536 7.08 15.12 -9.44
C ASP A 536 7.00 14.65 -10.90
N HIS A 537 5.89 13.99 -11.26
CA HIS A 537 5.61 13.63 -12.66
C HIS A 537 5.62 14.86 -13.57
N LEU A 538 4.91 15.91 -13.18
CA LEU A 538 4.82 17.12 -14.00
C LEU A 538 6.18 17.80 -14.22
N ILE A 539 7.03 17.90 -13.20
CA ILE A 539 8.35 18.52 -13.35
C ILE A 539 9.27 17.68 -14.24
N HIS A 540 9.17 16.35 -14.17
CA HIS A 540 9.96 15.45 -14.99
C HIS A 540 9.52 15.51 -16.46
N GLU A 541 8.22 15.55 -16.73
CA GLU A 541 7.70 15.80 -18.07
C GLU A 541 8.12 17.18 -18.61
N ALA A 542 8.21 18.19 -17.74
CA ALA A 542 8.70 19.51 -18.07
C ALA A 542 10.23 19.56 -18.33
N GLY A 543 10.95 18.45 -18.16
CA GLY A 543 12.40 18.34 -18.38
C GLY A 543 13.24 18.86 -17.20
N LEU A 544 12.64 19.04 -16.04
CA LEU A 544 13.30 19.43 -14.79
C LEU A 544 13.68 18.18 -14.00
N VAL A 545 14.51 18.35 -12.97
CA VAL A 545 14.91 17.26 -12.07
C VAL A 545 14.83 17.68 -10.61
N ARG A 546 14.71 16.71 -9.72
CA ARG A 546 14.85 16.89 -8.28
C ARG A 546 16.31 17.15 -7.88
N PRO A 547 16.60 17.95 -6.85
CA PRO A 547 17.95 18.12 -6.30
C PRO A 547 18.62 16.78 -5.94
N GLU A 548 19.93 16.67 -6.16
CA GLU A 548 20.67 15.40 -5.94
C GLU A 548 20.44 14.80 -4.54
N GLN A 549 20.50 15.65 -3.52
CA GLN A 549 20.26 15.29 -2.13
C GLN A 549 18.84 14.77 -1.85
N GLN A 550 17.84 15.10 -2.67
CA GLN A 550 16.47 14.61 -2.51
C GLN A 550 16.30 13.25 -3.19
N ARG A 551 16.96 13.06 -4.34
CA ARG A 551 16.93 11.79 -5.09
C ARG A 551 17.49 10.60 -4.29
N GLU A 552 18.51 10.83 -3.45
CA GLU A 552 19.07 9.80 -2.57
C GLU A 552 18.10 9.42 -1.44
N TYR A 553 17.40 10.42 -0.87
CA TYR A 553 16.41 10.18 0.19
C TYR A 553 15.10 9.56 -0.32
N ASP A 554 14.69 9.87 -1.55
CA ASP A 554 13.49 9.32 -2.16
C ASP A 554 13.58 7.78 -2.28
N LEU A 555 14.77 7.23 -2.55
CA LEU A 555 15.02 5.77 -2.67
C LEU A 555 14.83 5.02 -1.34
N ASP A 556 15.31 5.58 -0.22
CA ASP A 556 15.18 4.94 1.09
C ASP A 556 13.76 5.17 1.66
N PHE A 557 13.19 6.36 1.50
CA PHE A 557 11.90 6.71 2.09
C PHE A 557 10.72 6.01 1.41
N VAL A 558 10.67 5.95 0.08
CA VAL A 558 9.54 5.33 -0.65
C VAL A 558 9.53 3.81 -0.42
N ALA A 559 10.71 3.17 -0.40
CA ALA A 559 10.87 1.76 -0.07
C ALA A 559 10.42 1.40 1.35
N GLU A 560 10.62 2.31 2.32
CA GLU A 560 10.26 2.09 3.73
C GLU A 560 8.81 2.49 4.08
N ASN A 561 8.14 3.32 3.27
CA ASN A 561 6.87 3.96 3.65
C ASN A 561 5.69 3.67 2.71
N SER A 562 5.74 2.57 1.95
CA SER A 562 4.60 2.03 1.19
C SER A 562 3.89 3.08 0.32
N GLY A 563 4.66 3.91 -0.40
CA GLY A 563 4.09 4.90 -1.33
C GLY A 563 3.52 6.18 -0.70
N ARG A 564 3.80 6.48 0.58
CA ARG A 564 3.45 7.79 1.16
C ARG A 564 4.11 8.92 0.37
N VAL A 565 3.29 9.88 -0.08
CA VAL A 565 3.78 11.07 -0.78
C VAL A 565 4.23 12.13 0.23
N GLY A 566 5.56 12.25 0.34
CA GLY A 566 6.23 13.26 1.13
C GLY A 566 6.45 12.91 2.61
N PHE A 567 7.46 13.54 3.19
CA PHE A 567 7.86 13.32 4.59
C PHE A 567 8.15 14.62 5.33
N GLU A 568 7.84 14.62 6.63
CA GLU A 568 8.17 15.72 7.50
C GLU A 568 9.68 15.79 7.74
N ILE A 569 10.22 17.00 7.68
CA ILE A 569 11.59 17.28 8.07
C ILE A 569 11.62 18.29 9.22
N SER A 570 12.58 18.12 10.13
CA SER A 570 12.84 19.09 11.18
C SER A 570 13.50 20.36 10.62
N GLU A 571 13.40 21.46 11.35
CA GLU A 571 14.04 22.75 10.98
C GLU A 571 15.56 22.61 10.80
N GLU A 572 16.22 21.68 11.51
CA GLU A 572 17.66 21.45 11.36
C GLU A 572 18.05 20.81 10.01
N ASN A 573 17.07 20.17 9.35
CA ASN A 573 17.19 19.58 8.02
C ASN A 573 16.68 20.52 6.92
N LEU A 574 16.43 21.80 7.21
CA LEU A 574 16.12 22.83 6.21
C LEU A 574 17.04 22.82 4.97
N PRO A 575 18.36 22.55 5.06
CA PRO A 575 19.19 22.44 3.86
C PRO A 575 18.72 21.39 2.84
N LEU A 576 17.94 20.39 3.25
CA LEU A 576 17.43 19.35 2.36
C LEU A 576 16.44 19.88 1.33
N ILE A 577 15.74 20.99 1.61
CA ILE A 577 14.77 21.60 0.66
C ILE A 577 15.42 22.52 -0.38
N ASP A 578 16.75 22.64 -0.36
CA ASP A 578 17.45 23.52 -1.29
C ASP A 578 17.49 22.94 -2.72
N GLY A 579 17.57 23.84 -3.70
CA GLY A 579 17.65 23.55 -5.13
C GLY A 579 17.71 24.84 -5.94
N ASP A 580 17.92 24.76 -7.26
CA ASP A 580 17.95 25.95 -8.13
C ASP A 580 16.65 26.77 -8.02
N ASN A 581 15.52 26.07 -7.89
CA ASN A 581 14.19 26.62 -7.64
C ASN A 581 13.52 25.84 -6.50
N ILE A 582 12.84 26.55 -5.60
CA ILE A 582 12.11 25.94 -4.49
C ILE A 582 10.63 26.32 -4.63
N ILE A 583 9.79 25.33 -4.92
CA ILE A 583 8.35 25.51 -4.99
C ILE A 583 7.75 25.16 -3.63
N VAL A 584 7.05 26.13 -3.05
CA VAL A 584 6.45 26.00 -1.73
C VAL A 584 4.95 26.28 -1.83
N TRP A 585 4.11 25.30 -1.56
CA TRP A 585 2.67 25.55 -1.40
C TRP A 585 2.28 25.56 0.07
N THR A 586 1.44 26.54 0.39
CA THR A 586 0.90 26.79 1.73
C THR A 586 -0.61 26.57 1.78
N ALA A 587 -1.25 26.41 0.62
CA ALA A 587 -2.67 26.11 0.52
C ALA A 587 -2.90 24.61 0.67
N ALA A 588 -3.99 24.27 1.36
CA ALA A 588 -4.31 22.91 1.74
C ALA A 588 -5.80 22.61 1.58
N GLN A 589 -6.18 21.35 1.78
CA GLN A 589 -7.56 20.88 1.67
C GLN A 589 -8.54 21.59 2.63
N SER A 590 -8.04 22.24 3.68
CA SER A 590 -8.85 22.98 4.66
C SER A 590 -8.25 24.36 4.97
N ALA A 591 -9.12 25.27 5.41
CA ALA A 591 -8.72 26.62 5.81
C ALA A 591 -7.81 26.63 7.06
N ASP A 592 -7.90 25.60 7.90
CA ASP A 592 -7.10 25.49 9.12
C ASP A 592 -5.63 25.16 8.76
N VAL A 593 -5.40 24.21 7.85
CA VAL A 593 -4.04 23.87 7.40
C VAL A 593 -3.39 25.02 6.63
N GLU A 594 -4.19 25.78 5.86
CA GLU A 594 -3.71 27.01 5.22
C GLU A 594 -3.27 28.07 6.23
N GLU A 595 -3.98 28.17 7.37
CA GLU A 595 -3.63 29.08 8.46
C GLU A 595 -2.37 28.61 9.21
N GLU A 596 -2.20 27.31 9.43
CA GLU A 596 -0.97 26.73 9.99
C GLU A 596 0.25 27.06 9.14
N ALA A 597 0.16 26.82 7.82
CA ALA A 597 1.23 27.14 6.89
C ALA A 597 1.58 28.65 6.89
N ARG A 598 0.56 29.53 6.97
CA ARG A 598 0.74 30.98 7.10
C ARG A 598 1.43 31.41 8.40
N GLN A 599 1.31 30.62 9.46
CA GLN A 599 1.99 30.87 10.73
C GLN A 599 3.43 30.33 10.73
N LEU A 600 3.66 29.18 10.08
CA LEU A 600 4.98 28.57 10.00
C LEU A 600 5.93 29.37 9.09
N LEU A 601 5.49 29.78 7.90
CA LEU A 601 6.36 30.41 6.90
C LEU A 601 7.15 31.63 7.42
N PRO A 602 6.56 32.61 8.14
CA PRO A 602 7.33 33.73 8.70
C PRO A 602 8.39 33.28 9.71
N THR A 603 8.12 32.21 10.46
CA THR A 603 9.05 31.65 11.44
C THR A 603 10.26 31.05 10.72
N LEU A 604 10.03 30.28 9.66
CA LEU A 604 11.10 29.73 8.83
C LEU A 604 11.93 30.83 8.17
N GLN A 605 11.30 31.90 7.68
CA GLN A 605 12.00 33.04 7.07
C GLN A 605 12.92 33.80 8.04
N GLU A 606 12.64 33.73 9.34
CA GLU A 606 13.50 34.29 10.38
C GLU A 606 14.66 33.34 10.78
N ASP A 607 14.61 32.07 10.37
CA ASP A 607 15.64 31.08 10.69
C ASP A 607 16.97 31.38 9.96
N PRO A 608 18.13 31.33 10.65
CA PRO A 608 19.43 31.48 10.01
C PRO A 608 19.70 30.47 8.88
N LEU A 609 19.24 29.22 8.99
CA LEU A 609 19.40 28.17 7.98
C LEU A 609 18.60 28.46 6.71
N TRP A 610 17.41 29.06 6.83
CA TRP A 610 16.63 29.50 5.67
C TRP A 610 17.42 30.47 4.77
N ASN A 611 18.17 31.37 5.40
CA ASN A 611 19.01 32.33 4.68
C ASN A 611 20.29 31.69 4.08
N THR A 612 20.57 30.42 4.38
CA THR A 612 21.69 29.68 3.78
C THR A 612 21.34 28.98 2.47
N LEU A 613 20.04 28.77 2.20
CA LEU A 613 19.56 28.09 1.00
C LEU A 613 19.90 28.91 -0.25
N GLU A 614 20.52 28.28 -1.25
CA GLU A 614 20.91 28.91 -2.51
C GLU A 614 19.69 29.39 -3.27
N GLY A 615 18.62 28.60 -3.34
CA GLY A 615 17.35 29.01 -3.97
C GLY A 615 16.75 30.26 -3.33
N VAL A 616 16.87 30.42 -2.00
CA VAL A 616 16.44 31.63 -1.30
C VAL A 616 17.35 32.82 -1.60
N GLN A 617 18.67 32.62 -1.58
CA GLN A 617 19.65 33.69 -1.85
C GLN A 617 19.55 34.24 -3.27
N ASN A 618 19.09 33.41 -4.22
CA ASN A 618 18.93 33.75 -5.62
C ASN A 618 17.54 34.30 -5.97
N ASP A 619 16.66 34.53 -4.98
CA ASP A 619 15.26 34.94 -5.18
C ASP A 619 14.43 33.92 -6.01
N HIS A 620 14.76 32.63 -5.91
CA HIS A 620 14.13 31.50 -6.63
C HIS A 620 13.26 30.59 -5.73
N LEU A 621 12.77 31.12 -4.60
CA LEU A 621 11.74 30.47 -3.80
C LEU A 621 10.37 31.06 -4.14
N PHE A 622 9.45 30.21 -4.57
CA PHE A 622 8.14 30.61 -5.08
C PHE A 622 7.02 30.03 -4.23
N ILE A 623 6.20 30.92 -3.65
CA ILE A 623 4.99 30.51 -2.94
C ILE A 623 3.85 30.35 -3.96
N VAL A 624 3.29 29.14 -4.04
CA VAL A 624 2.27 28.75 -5.02
C VAL A 624 0.98 28.26 -4.34
N GLY A 625 -0.06 28.02 -5.15
CA GLY A 625 -1.37 27.56 -4.72
C GLY A 625 -1.46 26.04 -4.49
N SER A 626 -2.65 25.56 -4.12
CA SER A 626 -2.90 24.13 -3.83
C SER A 626 -2.92 23.25 -5.06
N HIS A 627 -2.91 23.83 -6.26
CA HIS A 627 -2.81 23.08 -7.51
C HIS A 627 -1.52 22.27 -7.64
N TRP A 628 -0.47 22.60 -6.88
CA TRP A 628 0.74 21.77 -6.80
C TRP A 628 0.57 20.50 -5.96
N GLN A 629 -0.49 20.41 -5.14
CA GLN A 629 -0.87 19.13 -4.54
C GLN A 629 -1.45 18.19 -5.60
N GLY A 630 -2.23 18.77 -6.54
CA GLY A 630 -2.67 18.18 -7.81
C GLY A 630 -3.58 16.96 -7.73
N PHE A 631 -4.47 16.84 -8.70
CA PHE A 631 -5.29 15.64 -8.91
C PHE A 631 -5.53 15.42 -10.41
N GLY A 632 -5.85 16.48 -11.16
CA GLY A 632 -6.23 16.37 -12.57
C GLY A 632 -5.59 17.38 -13.52
N ILE A 633 -6.19 17.47 -14.69
CA ILE A 633 -5.68 18.26 -15.81
C ILE A 633 -5.73 19.78 -15.54
N PHE A 634 -6.67 20.29 -14.75
CA PHE A 634 -6.73 21.71 -14.41
C PHE A 634 -5.53 22.11 -13.56
N GLU A 635 -5.22 21.33 -12.52
CA GLU A 635 -4.04 21.57 -11.70
C GLU A 635 -2.74 21.44 -12.49
N ALA A 636 -2.65 20.47 -13.41
CA ALA A 636 -1.44 20.27 -14.21
C ALA A 636 -1.17 21.50 -15.09
N GLN A 637 -2.22 22.03 -15.72
CA GLN A 637 -2.08 23.24 -16.54
C GLN A 637 -1.74 24.49 -15.69
N ALA A 638 -2.27 24.60 -14.46
CA ALA A 638 -1.98 25.70 -13.55
C ALA A 638 -0.55 25.64 -12.97
N ALA A 639 -0.07 24.45 -12.60
CA ALA A 639 1.31 24.26 -12.16
C ALA A 639 2.30 24.53 -13.30
N LEU A 640 1.93 24.18 -14.55
CA LEU A 640 2.71 24.54 -15.72
C LEU A 640 2.76 26.07 -15.96
N ASP A 641 1.67 26.81 -15.68
CA ASP A 641 1.67 28.29 -15.70
C ASP A 641 2.69 28.88 -14.71
N ASP A 642 2.81 28.27 -13.52
CA ASP A 642 3.80 28.67 -12.52
C ASP A 642 5.22 28.36 -13.00
N LEU A 643 5.46 27.20 -13.61
CA LEU A 643 6.76 26.86 -14.21
C LEU A 643 7.16 27.88 -15.28
N PHE A 644 6.27 28.22 -16.22
CA PHE A 644 6.53 29.26 -17.22
C PHE A 644 6.92 30.59 -16.57
N ARG A 645 6.17 31.01 -15.55
CA ARG A 645 6.33 32.33 -14.91
C ARG A 645 7.60 32.41 -14.06
N TYR A 646 7.85 31.39 -13.24
CA TYR A 646 8.85 31.44 -12.19
C TYR A 646 10.17 30.81 -12.62
N VAL A 647 10.13 29.72 -13.39
CA VAL A 647 11.34 28.98 -13.81
C VAL A 647 11.83 29.47 -15.18
N ALA A 648 10.96 29.53 -16.19
CA ALA A 648 11.35 30.00 -17.53
C ALA A 648 11.33 31.55 -17.66
N GLY A 649 10.68 32.26 -16.74
CA GLY A 649 10.63 33.72 -16.74
C GLY A 649 9.84 34.34 -17.91
N VAL A 650 8.86 33.62 -18.45
CA VAL A 650 8.00 34.05 -19.57
C VAL A 650 6.53 34.09 -19.16
N ASP A 651 5.73 34.88 -19.87
CA ASP A 651 4.28 34.89 -19.65
C ASP A 651 3.66 33.68 -20.37
N PRO A 652 3.05 32.70 -19.65
CA PRO A 652 2.44 31.54 -20.29
C PRO A 652 1.36 31.94 -21.30
N GLN A 653 0.66 33.06 -21.08
CA GLN A 653 -0.41 33.52 -21.97
C GLN A 653 0.10 34.10 -23.29
N GLU A 654 1.39 34.47 -23.38
CA GLU A 654 2.00 34.92 -24.63
C GLU A 654 2.66 33.77 -25.42
N VAL A 655 3.10 32.72 -24.73
CA VAL A 655 3.91 31.63 -25.31
C VAL A 655 3.07 30.39 -25.58
N ALA A 656 2.35 29.90 -24.58
CA ALA A 656 1.59 28.65 -24.63
C ALA A 656 0.40 28.73 -23.66
N PRO A 657 -0.70 29.39 -24.08
CA PRO A 657 -1.82 29.72 -23.21
C PRO A 657 -2.46 28.48 -22.58
N ASN A 658 -2.82 28.59 -21.30
CA ASN A 658 -3.63 27.59 -20.62
C ASN A 658 -5.04 27.54 -21.25
N PRO A 659 -5.49 26.40 -21.80
CA PRO A 659 -6.74 26.31 -22.54
C PRO A 659 -8.00 26.49 -21.68
N PHE A 660 -7.87 26.45 -20.35
CA PHE A 660 -9.00 26.54 -19.41
C PHE A 660 -9.20 27.92 -18.78
N LEU A 661 -8.26 28.86 -19.01
CA LEU A 661 -8.40 30.24 -18.56
C LEU A 661 -9.15 31.06 -19.61
N SER A 662 -10.06 31.95 -19.16
CA SER A 662 -10.73 32.87 -20.08
C SER A 662 -9.79 34.00 -20.54
N GLU A 663 -9.86 34.36 -21.82
CA GLU A 663 -9.19 35.56 -22.39
C GLU A 663 -9.51 36.88 -21.68
#